data_AF-A0A2T7PG60-F1
#
_entry.id   AF-A0A2T7PG60-F1
#
_cell.length_a   1.000
_cell.length_b   1.000
_cell.length_c   1.000
_cell.angle_alpha   90.00
_cell.angle_beta   90.00
_cell.angle_gamma   90.00
#
_symmetry.space_group_name_H-M   'P 1'
#
loop_
_entity.id
_entity.type
_entity.pdbx_description
1 polymer ?
#
loop_
_entity_poly.entity_id
_entity_poly.type
_entity_poly.pdbx_seq_one_letter_code
_entity_poly.pdbx_strand_id
1 'polypeptide(L)'
;MFWQKVGPGPAAPPCMAQSGARVARWKLQRNFLQQFFLLFSQFSANDFYIGGQSYAGKYVPALGYYIHHQMDSSDKPRMRLKGFYIGSGFCDPETRIMTYYFKEDPAHKVVFVSSVYDQRRDFTEDGHLDKKLYHFLSIPSVKSALHTGGLLAREIPHISRFHHLEAVRGVRQEMAFLMDRYKVLHYTGNMDIIINVRMTEAFLMATPWRGQAAYNKSQRHPWMYNARLAGYVTQLYNFTRVVIRNAGHDAPADQPDWTLAMMQRFIHDQPFESCGHCKALAPEWKKAATALKGIVRVGAVNADEHGGLGSQYGVTGFPTIKFFGEDKFKPTDYSSQRTASAIVDFAISQARSVASSRLSGKKSSGGSKSSGGNTGDPKDVVEITDSNFEEEVLNYDGMVLVEFYAPWCGHCKNLAPHWAQAATDLKGKVKVCAIDATVNTVMSNRYGIRGFPTIKMFPAGKKDGEAEDYDGGRTASDIVQWALDKLAENVPPPELKEIVSSTDLQDNCEGRQLCIISVLPQLLDCQSKCRNDYLDILRTLGEKFKKNLWGWLWTEAGAQSELEESLDIGGSGYPALAAVNLKKMKYSPLRGPFSEKGIHEFLRDLSYGKGSTAPLRSAKLPKLNAREPWDGKDAEMPEEEDIDLSDIDFDDESKDEL
;
A
#
# COMPACT_ATOMS: atom_id res chain seq x y z
N MET A 1 12.51 -47.93 -16.90
CA MET A 1 13.39 -49.08 -16.57
C MET A 1 12.65 -50.05 -15.64
N PHE A 2 12.86 -51.35 -15.85
CA PHE A 2 12.20 -52.48 -15.20
C PHE A 2 12.56 -52.67 -13.70
N TRP A 3 11.55 -53.11 -12.93
CA TRP A 3 11.48 -53.99 -11.74
C TRP A 3 12.66 -54.19 -10.76
N GLN A 4 12.36 -54.18 -9.44
CA GLN A 4 12.66 -55.35 -8.56
C GLN A 4 11.96 -55.31 -7.19
N LYS A 5 11.56 -56.49 -6.73
CA LYS A 5 10.97 -56.80 -5.42
C LYS A 5 12.11 -56.90 -4.40
N VAL A 6 12.30 -55.89 -3.54
CA VAL A 6 13.26 -55.94 -2.43
C VAL A 6 12.52 -56.25 -1.13
N GLY A 7 13.06 -57.20 -0.36
CA GLY A 7 12.51 -57.81 0.86
C GLY A 7 12.26 -56.84 2.04
N PRO A 8 11.89 -57.37 3.21
CA PRO A 8 11.31 -56.57 4.28
C PRO A 8 12.37 -55.71 4.96
N GLY A 9 12.35 -54.41 4.68
CA GLY A 9 13.05 -53.38 5.47
C GLY A 9 12.24 -53.00 6.72
N PRO A 10 12.85 -52.25 7.66
CA PRO A 10 12.30 -52.04 9.00
C PRO A 10 10.95 -51.32 8.94
N ALA A 11 10.09 -51.68 9.91
CA ALA A 11 8.65 -51.41 9.93
C ALA A 11 8.28 -49.98 9.54
N ALA A 12 7.33 -49.85 8.61
CA ALA A 12 6.67 -48.59 8.30
C ALA A 12 5.96 -48.04 9.55
N PRO A 13 5.79 -46.70 9.69
CA PRO A 13 5.05 -46.09 10.78
C PRO A 13 3.67 -46.74 11.00
N PRO A 14 3.11 -46.72 12.22
CA PRO A 14 1.83 -47.37 12.53
C PRO A 14 0.65 -46.94 11.63
N CYS A 15 0.66 -45.73 11.08
CA CYS A 15 -0.34 -45.27 10.11
C CYS A 15 -0.17 -45.86 8.68
N MET A 16 1.02 -46.39 8.36
CA MET A 16 1.42 -46.86 7.03
C MET A 16 1.51 -48.40 6.90
N ALA A 17 1.48 -49.14 8.01
CA ALA A 17 1.48 -50.59 8.00
C ALA A 17 0.05 -51.14 7.82
N GLN A 18 -0.31 -51.56 6.59
CA GLN A 18 -1.22 -52.68 6.22
C GLN A 18 -2.08 -52.42 4.96
N SER A 19 -1.54 -52.69 3.77
CA SER A 19 -2.22 -53.34 2.61
C SER A 19 -1.27 -53.33 1.40
N GLY A 20 -1.34 -54.35 0.54
CA GLY A 20 -0.44 -54.46 -0.63
C GLY A 20 -0.48 -53.25 -1.58
N ALA A 21 -1.64 -52.60 -1.70
CA ALA A 21 -1.82 -51.37 -2.47
C ALA A 21 -1.18 -50.13 -1.82
N ARG A 22 -1.18 -50.03 -0.47
CA ARG A 22 -0.49 -48.96 0.27
C ARG A 22 1.01 -48.97 -0.03
N VAL A 23 1.65 -50.15 0.05
CA VAL A 23 3.10 -50.30 -0.19
C VAL A 23 3.50 -49.88 -1.61
N ALA A 24 2.64 -50.07 -2.62
CA ALA A 24 2.93 -49.70 -4.00
C ALA A 24 2.90 -48.17 -4.23
N ARG A 25 1.90 -47.46 -3.70
CA ARG A 25 1.77 -45.99 -3.86
C ARG A 25 2.84 -45.22 -3.09
N TRP A 26 3.24 -45.72 -1.91
CA TRP A 26 4.36 -45.16 -1.13
C TRP A 26 5.72 -45.40 -1.78
N LYS A 27 5.95 -46.58 -2.38
CA LYS A 27 7.14 -46.81 -3.21
C LYS A 27 7.22 -45.80 -4.35
N LEU A 28 6.08 -45.43 -4.95
CA LEU A 28 6.02 -44.43 -6.03
C LEU A 28 6.43 -43.02 -5.55
N GLN A 29 5.85 -42.51 -4.45
CA GLN A 29 6.18 -41.18 -3.91
C GLN A 29 7.62 -41.11 -3.36
N ARG A 30 8.08 -42.17 -2.69
CA ARG A 30 9.46 -42.33 -2.23
C ARG A 30 10.44 -42.29 -3.40
N ASN A 31 10.18 -43.10 -4.42
CA ASN A 31 11.02 -43.17 -5.61
C ASN A 31 11.00 -41.83 -6.35
N PHE A 32 9.85 -41.15 -6.42
CA PHE A 32 9.75 -39.84 -7.05
C PHE A 32 10.63 -38.79 -6.37
N LEU A 33 10.50 -38.57 -5.05
CA LEU A 33 11.28 -37.54 -4.37
C LEU A 33 12.78 -37.86 -4.40
N GLN A 34 13.16 -39.12 -4.21
CA GLN A 34 14.56 -39.52 -4.31
C GLN A 34 15.11 -39.33 -5.73
N GLN A 35 14.37 -39.76 -6.75
CA GLN A 35 14.76 -39.57 -8.15
C GLN A 35 14.81 -38.09 -8.53
N PHE A 36 13.88 -37.27 -8.03
CA PHE A 36 13.86 -35.84 -8.29
C PHE A 36 15.13 -35.16 -7.77
N PHE A 37 15.51 -35.39 -6.51
CA PHE A 37 16.74 -34.80 -5.97
C PHE A 37 18.03 -35.46 -6.49
N LEU A 38 17.96 -36.67 -7.03
CA LEU A 38 19.07 -37.28 -7.77
C LEU A 38 19.26 -36.63 -9.16
N LEU A 39 18.17 -36.39 -9.89
CA LEU A 39 18.20 -35.79 -11.23
C LEU A 39 18.43 -34.28 -11.21
N PHE A 40 17.91 -33.61 -10.18
CA PHE A 40 17.99 -32.16 -10.00
C PHE A 40 18.73 -31.81 -8.72
N SER A 41 19.96 -32.30 -8.61
CA SER A 41 20.81 -32.14 -7.42
C SER A 41 21.09 -30.68 -7.06
N GLN A 42 20.98 -29.74 -8.01
CA GLN A 42 21.08 -28.31 -7.74
C GLN A 42 20.04 -27.80 -6.73
N PHE A 43 18.89 -28.47 -6.60
CA PHE A 43 17.86 -28.09 -5.63
C PHE A 43 18.08 -28.70 -4.24
N SER A 44 19.04 -29.62 -4.07
CA SER A 44 19.34 -30.23 -2.76
C SER A 44 19.83 -29.24 -1.70
N ALA A 45 20.42 -28.12 -2.13
CA ALA A 45 20.85 -27.05 -1.26
C ALA A 45 19.70 -26.17 -0.74
N ASN A 46 18.53 -26.21 -1.40
CA ASN A 46 17.37 -25.38 -1.07
C ASN A 46 16.62 -25.90 0.14
N ASP A 47 16.01 -24.98 0.87
CA ASP A 47 15.09 -25.32 1.95
C ASP A 47 13.83 -25.98 1.38
N PHE A 48 13.53 -27.18 1.89
CA PHE A 48 12.42 -28.00 1.41
C PHE A 48 11.22 -27.86 2.35
N TYR A 49 10.07 -27.53 1.76
CA TYR A 49 8.79 -27.43 2.46
C TYR A 49 7.76 -28.34 1.81
N ILE A 50 6.87 -28.94 2.62
CA ILE A 50 5.80 -29.81 2.15
C ILE A 50 4.45 -29.17 2.50
N GLY A 51 3.56 -29.10 1.52
CA GLY A 51 2.29 -28.42 1.66
C GLY A 51 1.12 -29.24 1.15
N GLY A 52 -0.06 -29.01 1.71
CA GLY A 52 -1.30 -29.45 1.08
C GLY A 52 -2.56 -29.09 1.85
N GLN A 53 -3.71 -29.42 1.28
CA GLN A 53 -5.04 -29.11 1.82
C GLN A 53 -5.87 -30.37 2.09
N SER A 54 -6.87 -30.26 2.96
CA SER A 54 -7.87 -31.31 3.20
C SER A 54 -7.22 -32.62 3.67
N TYR A 55 -7.25 -33.69 2.88
CA TYR A 55 -6.60 -34.97 3.19
C TYR A 55 -5.08 -34.90 3.37
N ALA A 56 -4.45 -33.83 2.89
CA ALA A 56 -3.06 -33.54 3.20
C ALA A 56 -2.78 -33.48 4.71
N GLY A 57 -3.79 -33.21 5.55
CA GLY A 57 -3.68 -33.32 7.00
C GLY A 57 -3.21 -34.68 7.50
N LYS A 58 -3.35 -35.77 6.72
CA LYS A 58 -2.75 -37.07 7.00
C LYS A 58 -1.43 -37.27 6.29
N TYR A 59 -1.38 -36.96 5.00
CA TYR A 59 -0.22 -37.30 4.17
C TYR A 59 1.00 -36.42 4.47
N VAL A 60 0.81 -35.14 4.79
CA VAL A 60 1.92 -34.20 5.06
C VAL A 60 2.67 -34.57 6.34
N PRO A 61 2.01 -34.80 7.50
CA PRO A 61 2.71 -35.26 8.70
C PRO A 61 3.37 -36.63 8.49
N ALA A 62 2.69 -37.55 7.81
CA ALA A 62 3.23 -38.88 7.54
C ALA A 62 4.50 -38.82 6.67
N LEU A 63 4.50 -37.99 5.61
CA LEU A 63 5.64 -37.78 4.73
C LEU A 63 6.80 -37.06 5.44
N GLY A 64 6.51 -36.01 6.22
CA GLY A 64 7.53 -35.30 6.99
C GLY A 64 8.23 -36.21 8.01
N TYR A 65 7.45 -37.03 8.73
CA TYR A 65 7.99 -38.02 9.67
C TYR A 65 8.88 -39.03 8.95
N TYR A 66 8.47 -39.49 7.76
CA TYR A 66 9.25 -40.42 6.95
C TYR A 66 10.57 -39.80 6.46
N ILE A 67 10.56 -38.57 5.93
CA ILE A 67 11.77 -37.89 5.43
C ILE A 67 12.80 -37.77 6.55
N HIS A 68 12.37 -37.34 7.74
CA HIS A 68 13.23 -37.22 8.91
C HIS A 68 13.94 -38.52 9.28
N HIS A 69 13.22 -39.66 9.28
CA HIS A 69 13.77 -40.94 9.74
C HIS A 69 14.47 -41.76 8.65
N GLN A 70 14.04 -41.67 7.39
CA GLN A 70 14.42 -42.63 6.35
C GLN A 70 15.15 -42.04 5.13
N MET A 71 15.14 -40.71 4.97
CA MET A 71 15.79 -40.03 3.84
C MET A 71 17.04 -39.25 4.23
N ASP A 72 17.19 -38.86 5.50
CA ASP A 72 18.39 -38.18 6.05
C ASP A 72 19.49 -39.16 6.54
N SER A 73 19.43 -40.43 6.13
CA SER A 73 20.52 -41.42 6.33
C SER A 73 21.73 -41.11 5.43
N SER A 74 22.96 -41.43 5.88
CA SER A 74 24.25 -41.07 5.24
C SER A 74 24.38 -41.37 3.73
N ASP A 75 23.63 -42.34 3.21
CA ASP A 75 23.85 -42.88 1.86
C ASP A 75 22.90 -42.30 0.80
N LYS A 76 22.17 -41.21 1.10
CA LYS A 76 21.14 -40.63 0.20
C LYS A 76 21.29 -39.11 0.05
N PRO A 77 20.82 -38.52 -1.07
CA PRO A 77 20.81 -37.06 -1.23
C PRO A 77 19.96 -36.42 -0.13
N ARG A 78 20.60 -35.57 0.66
CA ARG A 78 20.02 -34.95 1.86
C ARG A 78 18.94 -33.94 1.46
N MET A 79 17.73 -34.15 1.95
CA MET A 79 16.63 -33.20 1.76
C MET A 79 16.58 -32.26 2.95
N ARG A 80 16.82 -30.97 2.72
CA ARG A 80 16.79 -29.96 3.79
C ARG A 80 15.36 -29.60 4.20
N LEU A 81 14.62 -30.55 4.78
CA LEU A 81 13.28 -30.31 5.30
C LEU A 81 13.34 -29.19 6.35
N LYS A 82 12.66 -28.08 6.09
CA LYS A 82 12.58 -26.93 7.01
C LYS A 82 11.24 -26.80 7.70
N GLY A 83 10.17 -27.21 7.02
CA GLY A 83 8.84 -27.09 7.57
C GLY A 83 7.77 -27.66 6.67
N PHE A 84 6.53 -27.53 7.11
CA PHE A 84 5.37 -27.96 6.36
C PHE A 84 4.16 -27.08 6.68
N TYR A 85 3.20 -27.08 5.77
CA TYR A 85 1.96 -26.33 5.92
C TYR A 85 0.75 -27.17 5.53
N ILE A 86 -0.31 -27.04 6.32
CA ILE A 86 -1.54 -27.83 6.20
C ILE A 86 -2.74 -26.88 6.19
N GLY A 87 -3.49 -26.90 5.09
CA GLY A 87 -4.74 -26.17 4.93
C GLY A 87 -5.94 -27.04 5.25
N SER A 88 -6.84 -26.57 6.11
CA SER A 88 -8.08 -27.26 6.48
C SER A 88 -7.88 -28.78 6.62
N GLY A 89 -6.86 -29.16 7.39
CA GLY A 89 -6.28 -30.50 7.35
C GLY A 89 -7.08 -31.53 8.12
N PHE A 90 -7.42 -32.64 7.46
CA PHE A 90 -8.04 -33.79 8.10
C PHE A 90 -7.01 -34.61 8.88
N CYS A 91 -6.72 -34.20 10.13
CA CYS A 91 -5.60 -34.76 10.89
C CYS A 91 -5.99 -35.94 11.81
N ASP A 92 -7.18 -35.89 12.42
CA ASP A 92 -7.58 -36.88 13.40
C ASP A 92 -9.09 -37.18 13.40
N PRO A 93 -9.50 -38.45 13.26
CA PRO A 93 -10.90 -38.86 13.35
C PRO A 93 -11.48 -38.96 14.76
N GLU A 94 -10.67 -39.15 15.81
CA GLU A 94 -11.19 -39.33 17.17
C GLU A 94 -11.64 -38.02 17.80
N THR A 95 -10.86 -36.94 17.62
CA THR A 95 -11.21 -35.61 18.14
C THR A 95 -12.55 -35.12 17.58
N ARG A 96 -12.93 -35.61 16.39
CA ARG A 96 -14.24 -35.36 15.76
C ARG A 96 -15.40 -35.78 16.65
N ILE A 97 -15.33 -36.97 17.24
CA ILE A 97 -16.45 -37.57 17.99
C ILE A 97 -16.79 -36.73 19.22
N MET A 98 -15.79 -36.16 19.90
CA MET A 98 -16.00 -35.40 21.14
C MET A 98 -16.48 -33.96 20.93
N THR A 99 -16.15 -33.32 19.81
CA THR A 99 -16.64 -31.97 19.49
C THR A 99 -18.09 -31.91 19.01
N TYR A 100 -18.73 -33.06 18.75
CA TYR A 100 -20.09 -33.16 18.21
C TYR A 100 -21.16 -33.70 19.18
N TYR A 101 -20.84 -33.95 20.45
CA TYR A 101 -21.84 -34.32 21.47
C TYR A 101 -22.38 -33.09 22.22
N PHE A 102 -23.63 -32.72 21.95
CA PHE A 102 -24.44 -31.85 22.80
C PHE A 102 -25.28 -32.70 23.76
N LYS A 103 -25.37 -32.27 25.02
CA LYS A 103 -26.22 -32.84 26.07
C LYS A 103 -27.60 -32.17 25.97
N GLU A 104 -28.69 -32.94 25.97
CA GLU A 104 -30.07 -32.44 25.83
C GLU A 104 -30.51 -31.53 27.00
N ASP A 105 -31.19 -30.42 26.65
CA ASP A 105 -32.02 -29.60 27.53
C ASP A 105 -33.50 -29.93 27.24
N PRO A 106 -34.34 -30.26 28.25
CA PRO A 106 -35.74 -30.65 28.05
C PRO A 106 -36.68 -29.56 27.47
N ALA A 107 -36.26 -28.30 27.33
CA ALA A 107 -37.18 -27.17 27.10
C ALA A 107 -37.35 -26.66 25.65
N HIS A 108 -37.31 -27.53 24.63
CA HIS A 108 -37.57 -27.27 23.20
C HIS A 108 -36.44 -26.61 22.39
N LYS A 109 -35.83 -27.40 21.48
CA LYS A 109 -35.81 -27.23 20.00
C LYS A 109 -34.70 -28.11 19.37
N VAL A 110 -35.13 -29.05 18.53
CA VAL A 110 -34.37 -29.98 17.65
C VAL A 110 -33.17 -29.29 16.94
N VAL A 111 -32.02 -29.87 16.54
CA VAL A 111 -31.24 -31.11 16.77
C VAL A 111 -30.14 -31.15 15.67
N PHE A 112 -28.99 -31.80 15.94
CA PHE A 112 -27.85 -32.14 15.04
C PHE A 112 -26.98 -31.02 14.41
N VAL A 113 -25.65 -31.16 14.61
CA VAL A 113 -24.63 -30.82 13.60
C VAL A 113 -23.77 -32.06 13.47
N SER A 114 -24.02 -32.91 12.47
CA SER A 114 -23.06 -33.94 12.10
C SER A 114 -22.11 -33.34 11.05
N SER A 115 -20.81 -33.65 11.12
CA SER A 115 -19.89 -33.27 10.04
C SER A 115 -20.31 -33.97 8.74
N VAL A 116 -19.94 -33.42 7.59
CA VAL A 116 -20.05 -34.13 6.29
C VAL A 116 -19.36 -35.50 6.31
N TYR A 117 -18.54 -35.81 7.32
CA TYR A 117 -17.91 -37.12 7.53
C TYR A 117 -18.59 -38.05 8.55
N ASP A 118 -19.76 -37.69 9.08
CA ASP A 118 -20.62 -38.62 9.85
C ASP A 118 -21.45 -39.53 8.91
N GLN A 119 -20.82 -39.92 7.80
CA GLN A 119 -21.41 -40.61 6.64
C GLN A 119 -21.74 -42.08 6.89
N ARG A 120 -21.73 -42.55 8.14
CA ARG A 120 -22.21 -43.92 8.39
C ARG A 120 -23.73 -44.02 8.30
N ARG A 121 -24.47 -42.90 8.34
CA ARG A 121 -25.94 -42.91 8.33
C ARG A 121 -26.61 -42.39 7.05
N ASP A 122 -25.97 -41.52 6.27
CA ASP A 122 -26.66 -40.73 5.24
C ASP A 122 -26.17 -40.97 3.80
N PHE A 123 -25.47 -42.09 3.54
CA PHE A 123 -25.10 -42.52 2.18
C PHE A 123 -25.84 -43.80 1.83
N THR A 124 -26.44 -43.85 0.64
CA THR A 124 -26.87 -45.14 0.06
C THR A 124 -25.62 -45.99 -0.20
N GLU A 125 -25.78 -47.31 -0.34
CA GLU A 125 -24.65 -48.24 -0.66
C GLU A 125 -23.85 -47.83 -1.93
N ASP A 126 -24.40 -46.91 -2.72
CA ASP A 126 -23.91 -46.42 -4.00
C ASP A 126 -23.08 -45.12 -3.90
N GLY A 127 -23.05 -44.46 -2.73
CA GLY A 127 -22.13 -43.34 -2.47
C GLY A 127 -22.61 -41.93 -2.83
N HIS A 128 -23.92 -41.69 -2.96
CA HIS A 128 -24.52 -40.35 -3.12
C HIS A 128 -24.92 -39.72 -1.78
N LEU A 129 -24.84 -38.38 -1.63
CA LEU A 129 -25.47 -37.68 -0.50
C LEU A 129 -26.98 -37.94 -0.47
N ASP A 130 -27.54 -38.17 0.73
CA ASP A 130 -29.00 -38.23 0.92
C ASP A 130 -29.68 -36.97 0.32
N LYS A 131 -30.65 -37.22 -0.58
CA LYS A 131 -31.49 -36.21 -1.24
C LYS A 131 -32.11 -35.21 -0.25
N LYS A 132 -32.31 -35.60 1.01
CA LYS A 132 -32.84 -34.74 2.07
C LYS A 132 -31.90 -33.61 2.48
N LEU A 133 -30.59 -33.87 2.55
CA LEU A 133 -29.61 -32.85 2.94
C LEU A 133 -29.42 -31.82 1.81
N TYR A 134 -29.40 -32.27 0.56
CA TYR A 134 -29.35 -31.38 -0.60
C TYR A 134 -30.60 -30.49 -0.68
N HIS A 135 -31.78 -31.04 -0.36
CA HIS A 135 -33.02 -30.28 -0.27
C HIS A 135 -32.98 -29.22 0.85
N PHE A 136 -32.50 -29.59 2.05
CA PHE A 136 -32.38 -28.67 3.19
C PHE A 136 -31.42 -27.50 2.93
N LEU A 137 -30.23 -27.78 2.38
CA LEU A 137 -29.23 -26.76 2.02
C LEU A 137 -29.70 -25.88 0.85
N SER A 138 -30.71 -26.32 0.10
CA SER A 138 -31.30 -25.56 -0.99
C SER A 138 -32.34 -24.53 -0.54
N ILE A 139 -32.82 -24.60 0.71
CA ILE A 139 -33.88 -23.73 1.26
C ILE A 139 -33.39 -22.28 1.38
N PRO A 140 -34.15 -21.27 0.88
CA PRO A 140 -33.72 -19.87 0.90
C PRO A 140 -33.37 -19.30 2.28
N SER A 141 -34.14 -19.65 3.32
CA SER A 141 -33.87 -19.22 4.70
C SER A 141 -32.58 -19.83 5.26
N VAL A 142 -32.28 -21.08 4.90
CA VAL A 142 -31.05 -21.78 5.29
C VAL A 142 -29.84 -21.17 4.55
N LYS A 143 -29.95 -20.90 3.25
CA LYS A 143 -28.93 -20.19 2.47
C LYS A 143 -28.67 -18.78 2.98
N SER A 144 -29.72 -18.07 3.39
CA SER A 144 -29.64 -16.74 3.97
C SER A 144 -28.96 -16.78 5.35
N ALA A 145 -29.31 -17.75 6.20
CA ALA A 145 -28.69 -17.95 7.52
C ALA A 145 -27.21 -18.37 7.43
N LEU A 146 -26.83 -19.11 6.38
CA LEU A 146 -25.46 -19.54 6.12
C LEU A 146 -24.66 -18.53 5.28
N HIS A 147 -25.26 -17.41 4.86
CA HIS A 147 -24.67 -16.39 4.00
C HIS A 147 -24.03 -16.92 2.69
N THR A 148 -24.57 -17.99 2.10
CA THR A 148 -23.97 -18.65 0.92
C THR A 148 -24.36 -18.02 -0.43
N GLY A 149 -25.21 -16.99 -0.43
CA GLY A 149 -25.69 -16.35 -1.66
C GLY A 149 -26.46 -17.30 -2.59
N GLY A 150 -26.36 -17.09 -3.90
CA GLY A 150 -27.02 -17.88 -4.95
C GLY A 150 -26.27 -19.14 -5.40
N LEU A 151 -25.17 -19.52 -4.73
CA LEU A 151 -24.34 -20.65 -5.13
C LEU A 151 -25.06 -22.00 -4.92
N LEU A 152 -24.92 -22.91 -5.88
CA LEU A 152 -25.43 -24.29 -5.81
C LEU A 152 -24.35 -25.24 -5.27
N ALA A 153 -24.75 -26.18 -4.40
CA ALA A 153 -23.85 -27.24 -3.94
C ALA A 153 -23.53 -28.19 -5.11
N ARG A 154 -22.25 -28.49 -5.36
CA ARG A 154 -21.82 -29.49 -6.36
C ARG A 154 -21.21 -30.71 -5.67
N GLU A 155 -21.65 -31.91 -6.04
CA GLU A 155 -21.01 -33.17 -5.66
C GLU A 155 -19.82 -33.51 -6.59
N ILE A 156 -18.78 -34.14 -6.02
CA ILE A 156 -17.69 -34.79 -6.77
C ILE A 156 -17.74 -36.30 -6.45
N PRO A 157 -18.25 -37.16 -7.35
CA PRO A 157 -18.68 -38.53 -7.01
C PRO A 157 -17.58 -39.57 -6.72
N HIS A 158 -16.33 -39.36 -7.16
CA HIS A 158 -15.35 -40.47 -7.24
C HIS A 158 -14.46 -40.69 -6.02
N ILE A 159 -14.58 -39.85 -4.98
CA ILE A 159 -13.63 -39.80 -3.87
C ILE A 159 -14.12 -40.62 -2.65
N SER A 160 -15.43 -40.88 -2.52
CA SER A 160 -16.04 -41.44 -1.29
C SER A 160 -15.59 -42.87 -0.95
N ARG A 161 -15.46 -43.79 -1.92
CA ARG A 161 -15.16 -45.20 -1.66
C ARG A 161 -13.76 -45.48 -1.10
N PHE A 162 -12.75 -44.68 -1.44
CA PHE A 162 -11.38 -44.86 -0.90
C PHE A 162 -11.20 -44.26 0.49
N HIS A 163 -12.07 -43.32 0.88
CA HIS A 163 -11.91 -42.52 2.09
C HIS A 163 -12.33 -43.25 3.37
N HIS A 164 -13.23 -44.25 3.26
CA HIS A 164 -13.76 -44.98 4.41
C HIS A 164 -12.71 -45.76 5.22
N LEU A 165 -11.69 -46.36 4.58
CA LEU A 165 -10.65 -47.13 5.27
C LEU A 165 -9.49 -46.26 5.79
N GLU A 166 -9.20 -45.15 5.11
CA GLU A 166 -8.18 -44.19 5.55
C GLU A 166 -8.70 -43.24 6.64
N ALA A 167 -10.02 -43.04 6.75
CA ALA A 167 -10.63 -42.15 7.72
C ALA A 167 -10.38 -42.52 9.18
N VAL A 168 -10.01 -43.75 9.51
CA VAL A 168 -10.09 -44.30 10.88
C VAL A 168 -8.83 -44.14 11.75
N ARG A 169 -7.65 -43.83 11.17
CA ARG A 169 -6.41 -43.59 11.95
C ARG A 169 -6.00 -42.10 11.93
N GLY A 170 -5.70 -41.54 13.10
CA GLY A 170 -5.17 -40.18 13.26
C GLY A 170 -3.65 -40.10 13.14
N VAL A 171 -3.10 -38.89 12.91
CA VAL A 171 -1.65 -38.64 12.82
C VAL A 171 -1.11 -37.80 13.98
N ARG A 172 -1.78 -37.86 15.13
CA ARG A 172 -1.52 -36.98 16.29
C ARG A 172 -0.08 -37.11 16.81
N GLN A 173 0.48 -38.32 16.82
CA GLN A 173 1.84 -38.58 17.29
C GLN A 173 2.89 -38.04 16.31
N GLU A 174 2.72 -38.30 15.02
CA GLU A 174 3.59 -37.79 13.96
C GLU A 174 3.55 -36.26 13.92
N MET A 175 2.36 -35.67 14.06
CA MET A 175 2.20 -34.22 14.14
C MET A 175 2.92 -33.62 15.34
N ALA A 176 2.77 -34.20 16.54
CA ALA A 176 3.48 -33.74 17.73
C ALA A 176 5.00 -33.80 17.55
N PHE A 177 5.52 -34.93 17.06
CA PHE A 177 6.95 -35.11 16.79
C PHE A 177 7.52 -34.03 15.86
N LEU A 178 6.76 -33.71 14.81
CA LEU A 178 7.15 -32.75 13.81
C LEU A 178 7.04 -31.30 14.28
N MET A 179 5.97 -30.94 15.01
CA MET A 179 5.78 -29.60 15.58
C MET A 179 6.90 -29.22 16.56
N ASP A 180 7.51 -30.20 17.23
CA ASP A 180 8.64 -29.96 18.14
C ASP A 180 9.99 -29.72 17.43
N ARG A 181 10.08 -29.98 16.12
CA ARG A 181 11.36 -30.00 15.37
C ARG A 181 11.38 -29.07 14.15
N TYR A 182 10.23 -28.82 13.55
CA TYR A 182 10.12 -28.14 12.27
C TYR A 182 9.17 -26.95 12.35
N LYS A 183 9.28 -26.05 11.38
CA LYS A 183 8.29 -24.99 11.19
C LYS A 183 6.97 -25.60 10.71
N VAL A 184 5.87 -25.23 11.35
CA VAL A 184 4.54 -25.75 11.01
C VAL A 184 3.56 -24.61 10.85
N LEU A 185 2.91 -24.55 9.69
CA LEU A 185 1.78 -23.65 9.44
C LEU A 185 0.49 -24.46 9.34
N HIS A 186 -0.49 -24.17 10.17
CA HIS A 186 -1.84 -24.71 10.01
C HIS A 186 -2.81 -23.58 9.69
N TYR A 187 -3.49 -23.65 8.55
CA TYR A 187 -4.47 -22.63 8.16
C TYR A 187 -5.85 -23.21 7.92
N THR A 188 -6.90 -22.43 8.18
CA THR A 188 -8.30 -22.87 8.02
C THR A 188 -9.16 -21.67 7.65
N GLY A 189 -10.09 -21.86 6.72
CA GLY A 189 -11.12 -20.86 6.42
C GLY A 189 -12.13 -20.74 7.56
N ASN A 190 -12.52 -19.52 7.91
CA ASN A 190 -13.49 -19.29 9.00
C ASN A 190 -14.90 -19.82 8.68
N MET A 191 -15.22 -20.01 7.41
CA MET A 191 -16.50 -20.55 6.92
C MET A 191 -16.39 -22.01 6.48
N ASP A 192 -15.28 -22.69 6.78
CA ASP A 192 -15.12 -24.11 6.47
C ASP A 192 -16.09 -24.94 7.32
N ILE A 193 -17.09 -25.54 6.69
CA ILE A 193 -18.08 -26.41 7.33
C ILE A 193 -17.64 -27.89 7.34
N ILE A 194 -16.61 -28.25 6.58
CA ILE A 194 -16.10 -29.62 6.44
C ILE A 194 -15.06 -29.91 7.52
N ILE A 195 -14.06 -29.03 7.65
CA ILE A 195 -12.98 -29.11 8.64
C ILE A 195 -12.86 -27.76 9.34
N ASN A 196 -13.86 -27.49 10.17
CA ASN A 196 -14.03 -26.17 10.75
C ASN A 196 -12.91 -25.79 11.74
N VAL A 197 -12.86 -24.49 12.03
CA VAL A 197 -11.91 -23.86 12.95
C VAL A 197 -11.88 -24.55 14.32
N ARG A 198 -13.03 -25.03 14.83
CA ARG A 198 -13.16 -25.68 16.14
C ARG A 198 -12.61 -27.10 16.15
N MET A 199 -12.82 -27.87 15.08
CA MET A 199 -12.22 -29.19 14.90
C MET A 199 -10.70 -29.10 14.89
N THR A 200 -10.17 -28.15 14.12
CA THR A 200 -8.72 -27.87 14.06
C THR A 200 -8.18 -27.46 15.43
N GLU A 201 -8.89 -26.59 16.15
CA GLU A 201 -8.56 -26.20 17.53
C GLU A 201 -8.49 -27.39 18.46
N ALA A 202 -9.55 -28.20 18.51
CA ALA A 202 -9.62 -29.35 19.39
C ALA A 202 -8.48 -30.33 19.11
N PHE A 203 -8.16 -30.57 17.84
CA PHE A 203 -7.05 -31.42 17.46
C PHE A 203 -5.71 -30.88 17.99
N LEU A 204 -5.44 -29.59 17.77
CA LEU A 204 -4.20 -28.95 18.23
C LEU A 204 -4.10 -28.90 19.76
N MET A 205 -5.22 -28.69 20.45
CA MET A 205 -5.31 -28.71 21.91
C MET A 205 -5.11 -30.13 22.47
N ALA A 206 -5.47 -31.17 21.72
CA ALA A 206 -5.27 -32.58 22.10
C ALA A 206 -3.90 -33.14 21.69
N THR A 207 -3.19 -32.48 20.78
CA THR A 207 -1.88 -32.94 20.28
C THR A 207 -0.80 -32.73 21.36
N PRO A 208 -0.05 -33.76 21.75
CA PRO A 208 0.90 -33.68 22.86
C PRO A 208 2.27 -33.14 22.41
N TRP A 209 2.32 -31.90 21.93
CA TRP A 209 3.57 -31.20 21.54
C TRP A 209 4.03 -30.25 22.64
N ARG A 210 5.30 -29.85 22.63
CA ARG A 210 5.92 -29.04 23.70
C ARG A 210 5.18 -27.73 23.98
N GLY A 211 4.58 -27.12 22.96
CA GLY A 211 3.84 -25.87 23.09
C GLY A 211 2.34 -26.01 23.40
N GLN A 212 1.81 -27.22 23.59
CA GLN A 212 0.38 -27.49 23.81
C GLN A 212 -0.21 -26.65 24.96
N ALA A 213 0.45 -26.64 26.12
CA ALA A 213 -0.04 -25.88 27.29
C ALA A 213 -0.06 -24.36 27.05
N ALA A 214 0.92 -23.84 26.30
CA ALA A 214 0.97 -22.43 25.91
C ALA A 214 -0.12 -22.11 24.88
N TYR A 215 -0.36 -23.02 23.93
CA TYR A 215 -1.41 -22.89 22.92
C TYR A 215 -2.81 -22.82 23.54
N ASN A 216 -3.09 -23.64 24.55
CA ASN A 216 -4.38 -23.63 25.24
C ASN A 216 -4.67 -22.29 25.96
N LYS A 217 -3.63 -21.51 26.29
CA LYS A 217 -3.73 -20.19 26.93
C LYS A 217 -3.57 -19.03 25.95
N SER A 218 -3.16 -19.32 24.71
CA SER A 218 -2.84 -18.30 23.72
C SER A 218 -4.10 -17.63 23.20
N GLN A 219 -4.00 -16.31 22.97
CA GLN A 219 -5.00 -15.56 22.25
C GLN A 219 -4.65 -15.48 20.77
N ARG A 220 -5.63 -15.20 19.92
CA ARG A 220 -5.40 -14.95 18.50
C ARG A 220 -5.27 -13.45 18.29
N HIS A 221 -4.40 -13.04 17.40
CA HIS A 221 -4.14 -11.65 17.08
C HIS A 221 -4.68 -11.34 15.68
N PRO A 222 -5.26 -10.15 15.44
CA PRO A 222 -5.74 -9.78 14.12
C PRO A 222 -4.57 -9.66 13.13
N TRP A 223 -4.72 -10.26 11.96
CA TRP A 223 -3.77 -10.11 10.85
C TRP A 223 -4.36 -9.22 9.76
N MET A 224 -3.66 -8.12 9.51
CA MET A 224 -4.03 -7.12 8.52
C MET A 224 -3.24 -7.33 7.22
N TYR A 225 -3.91 -7.21 6.09
CA TYR A 225 -3.33 -7.19 4.75
C TYR A 225 -3.93 -6.02 3.97
N ASN A 226 -3.10 -5.08 3.52
CA ASN A 226 -3.53 -3.85 2.82
C ASN A 226 -4.70 -3.12 3.53
N ALA A 227 -4.52 -2.84 4.83
CA ALA A 227 -5.52 -2.21 5.70
C ALA A 227 -6.86 -2.98 5.87
N ARG A 228 -6.95 -4.22 5.38
CA ARG A 228 -8.12 -5.10 5.57
C ARG A 228 -7.79 -6.22 6.56
N LEU A 229 -8.76 -6.59 7.39
CA LEU A 229 -8.62 -7.73 8.30
C LEU A 229 -8.70 -9.04 7.52
N ALA A 230 -7.55 -9.62 7.20
CA ALA A 230 -7.43 -10.85 6.42
C ALA A 230 -7.70 -12.10 7.26
N GLY A 231 -7.38 -12.06 8.56
CA GLY A 231 -7.48 -13.24 9.41
C GLY A 231 -7.11 -13.01 10.85
N TYR A 232 -6.95 -14.14 11.55
CA TYR A 232 -6.45 -14.17 12.93
C TYR A 232 -5.30 -15.17 13.03
N VAL A 233 -4.24 -14.78 13.72
CA VAL A 233 -3.01 -15.56 13.80
C VAL A 233 -2.69 -15.90 15.25
N THR A 234 -2.18 -17.10 15.48
CA THR A 234 -1.57 -17.52 16.74
C THR A 234 -0.19 -18.07 16.40
N GLN A 235 0.86 -17.45 16.93
CA GLN A 235 2.24 -17.92 16.74
C GLN A 235 2.84 -18.34 18.07
N LEU A 236 3.37 -19.56 18.13
CA LEU A 236 4.01 -20.12 19.32
C LEU A 236 5.18 -21.00 18.90
N TYR A 237 6.38 -20.67 19.37
CA TYR A 237 7.60 -21.38 18.97
C TYR A 237 7.71 -21.43 17.43
N ASN A 238 7.85 -22.63 16.86
CA ASN A 238 7.91 -22.86 15.41
C ASN A 238 6.53 -23.12 14.78
N PHE A 239 5.45 -23.01 15.55
CA PHE A 239 4.08 -23.23 15.10
C PHE A 239 3.37 -21.91 14.82
N THR A 240 2.79 -21.79 13.63
CA THR A 240 1.91 -20.69 13.25
C THR A 240 0.55 -21.26 12.85
N ARG A 241 -0.51 -20.73 13.45
CA ARG A 241 -1.88 -21.00 13.06
C ARG A 241 -2.53 -19.76 12.47
N VAL A 242 -3.24 -19.92 11.36
CA VAL A 242 -3.95 -18.82 10.70
C VAL A 242 -5.40 -19.19 10.43
N VAL A 243 -6.33 -18.36 10.88
CA VAL A 243 -7.74 -18.44 10.48
C VAL A 243 -7.99 -17.37 9.44
N ILE A 244 -8.28 -17.78 8.21
CA ILE A 244 -8.48 -16.88 7.07
C ILE A 244 -9.96 -16.47 7.04
N ARG A 245 -10.22 -15.16 7.00
CA ARG A 245 -11.60 -14.66 6.89
C ARG A 245 -12.13 -14.86 5.47
N ASN A 246 -13.45 -14.93 5.36
CA ASN A 246 -14.16 -15.05 4.08
C ASN A 246 -13.64 -16.21 3.21
N ALA A 247 -13.24 -17.31 3.86
CA ALA A 247 -12.76 -18.53 3.20
C ALA A 247 -13.48 -19.76 3.75
N GLY A 248 -13.83 -20.68 2.87
CA GLY A 248 -14.42 -21.98 3.15
C GLY A 248 -13.35 -23.09 3.24
N HIS A 249 -13.70 -24.29 2.76
CA HIS A 249 -12.80 -25.45 2.83
C HIS A 249 -11.57 -25.32 1.94
N ASP A 250 -11.67 -24.58 0.83
CA ASP A 250 -10.60 -24.38 -0.12
C ASP A 250 -10.05 -22.94 -0.08
N ALA A 251 -9.44 -22.57 1.05
CA ALA A 251 -8.98 -21.20 1.28
C ALA A 251 -8.06 -20.58 0.19
N PRO A 252 -7.14 -21.31 -0.47
CA PRO A 252 -6.39 -20.77 -1.61
C PRO A 252 -7.27 -20.37 -2.79
N ALA A 253 -8.39 -21.06 -3.03
CA ALA A 253 -9.34 -20.70 -4.07
C ALA A 253 -10.24 -19.52 -3.64
N ASP A 254 -10.68 -19.52 -2.38
CA ASP A 254 -11.60 -18.48 -1.87
C ASP A 254 -10.90 -17.14 -1.60
N GLN A 255 -9.63 -17.17 -1.15
CA GLN A 255 -8.82 -16.00 -0.79
C GLN A 255 -7.39 -16.15 -1.30
N PRO A 256 -7.14 -16.08 -2.63
CA PRO A 256 -5.84 -16.39 -3.23
C PRO A 256 -4.73 -15.45 -2.75
N ASP A 257 -4.99 -14.13 -2.71
CA ASP A 257 -3.98 -13.14 -2.32
C ASP A 257 -3.56 -13.29 -0.85
N TRP A 258 -4.54 -13.47 0.04
CA TRP A 258 -4.27 -13.65 1.47
C TRP A 258 -3.56 -14.98 1.71
N THR A 259 -3.98 -16.04 1.04
CA THR A 259 -3.36 -17.35 1.19
C THR A 259 -1.90 -17.34 0.69
N LEU A 260 -1.63 -16.70 -0.45
CA LEU A 260 -0.27 -16.52 -0.96
C LEU A 260 0.58 -15.68 0.00
N ALA A 261 0.07 -14.55 0.48
CA ALA A 261 0.77 -13.69 1.43
C ALA A 261 1.10 -14.41 2.74
N MET A 262 0.17 -15.22 3.26
CA MET A 262 0.40 -16.07 4.44
C MET A 262 1.52 -17.09 4.18
N MET A 263 1.49 -17.79 3.04
CA MET A 263 2.50 -18.81 2.71
C MET A 263 3.89 -18.18 2.55
N GLN A 264 3.99 -17.05 1.83
CA GLN A 264 5.24 -16.31 1.69
C GLN A 264 5.80 -15.87 3.04
N ARG A 265 4.93 -15.34 3.92
CA ARG A 265 5.36 -14.92 5.27
C ARG A 265 5.91 -16.09 6.06
N PHE A 266 5.23 -17.24 6.02
CA PHE A 266 5.69 -18.44 6.70
C PHE A 266 7.02 -18.96 6.14
N ILE A 267 7.18 -19.04 4.81
CA ILE A 267 8.39 -19.56 4.16
C ILE A 267 9.59 -18.64 4.43
N HIS A 268 9.39 -17.31 4.38
CA HIS A 268 10.45 -16.31 4.50
C HIS A 268 10.62 -15.72 5.91
N ASP A 269 10.02 -16.33 6.94
CA ASP A 269 10.09 -15.87 8.33
C ASP A 269 9.66 -14.41 8.53
N GLN A 270 8.69 -13.97 7.73
CA GLN A 270 8.12 -12.63 7.89
C GLN A 270 7.04 -12.65 8.97
N PRO A 271 7.03 -11.63 9.85
CA PRO A 271 6.06 -11.55 10.94
C PRO A 271 4.64 -11.31 10.41
N PHE A 272 3.64 -11.84 11.12
CA PHE A 272 2.22 -11.57 10.84
C PHE A 272 1.71 -10.27 11.50
N GLU A 273 2.54 -9.63 12.32
CA GLU A 273 2.25 -8.34 12.96
C GLU A 273 2.11 -7.20 11.93
N SER A 274 1.11 -6.36 12.18
CA SER A 274 0.56 -5.39 11.25
C SER A 274 1.27 -4.03 11.21
N CYS A 275 2.20 -3.74 12.12
CA CYS A 275 2.76 -2.39 12.20
C CYS A 275 4.10 -2.25 11.49
N GLY A 276 4.07 -2.18 10.15
CA GLY A 276 5.25 -1.85 9.34
C GLY A 276 5.92 -0.54 9.79
N HIS A 277 5.13 0.46 10.17
CA HIS A 277 5.61 1.74 10.70
C HIS A 277 6.28 1.62 12.08
N CYS A 278 5.85 0.68 12.93
CA CYS A 278 6.50 0.41 14.22
C CYS A 278 7.89 -0.21 14.02
N LYS A 279 8.03 -1.09 13.03
CA LYS A 279 9.32 -1.70 12.67
C LYS A 279 10.25 -0.68 12.01
N ALA A 280 9.71 0.23 11.20
CA ALA A 280 10.47 1.35 10.63
C ALA A 280 10.98 2.31 11.71
N LEU A 281 10.20 2.55 12.78
CA LEU A 281 10.62 3.41 13.90
C LEU A 281 11.65 2.73 14.81
N ALA A 282 11.64 1.41 14.95
CA ALA A 282 12.45 0.69 15.95
C ALA A 282 13.96 1.02 15.93
N PRO A 283 14.65 1.15 14.78
CA PRO A 283 16.05 1.57 14.73
C PRO A 283 16.28 2.98 15.27
N GLU A 284 15.46 3.95 14.87
CA GLU A 284 15.54 5.34 15.33
C GLU A 284 15.20 5.46 16.83
N TRP A 285 14.24 4.67 17.31
CA TRP A 285 13.89 4.58 18.73
C TRP A 285 15.05 4.09 19.59
N LYS A 286 15.80 3.08 19.13
CA LYS A 286 17.01 2.58 19.82
C LYS A 286 18.14 3.60 19.83
N LYS A 287 18.34 4.34 18.74
CA LYS A 287 19.31 5.45 18.68
C LYS A 287 18.94 6.55 19.67
N ALA A 288 17.68 6.99 19.68
CA ALA A 288 17.19 7.99 20.63
C ALA A 288 17.35 7.52 22.08
N ALA A 289 17.01 6.25 22.39
CA ALA A 289 17.19 5.67 23.72
C ALA A 289 18.65 5.66 24.18
N THR A 290 19.59 5.44 23.25
CA THR A 290 21.03 5.47 23.54
C THR A 290 21.49 6.89 23.86
N ALA A 291 21.05 7.89 23.07
CA ALA A 291 21.39 9.29 23.29
C ALA A 291 20.76 9.88 24.56
N LEU A 292 19.55 9.44 24.93
CA LEU A 292 18.83 9.90 26.11
C LEU A 292 19.21 9.17 27.40
N LYS A 293 20.11 8.18 27.32
CA LYS A 293 20.52 7.36 28.47
C LYS A 293 21.07 8.25 29.59
N GLY A 294 20.46 8.15 30.77
CA GLY A 294 20.83 8.95 31.94
C GLY A 294 20.09 10.29 32.07
N ILE A 295 19.37 10.73 31.03
CA ILE A 295 18.58 11.97 31.03
C ILE A 295 17.09 11.63 31.11
N VAL A 296 16.60 10.80 30.19
CA VAL A 296 15.20 10.38 30.10
C VAL A 296 15.12 8.86 29.98
N ARG A 297 14.22 8.23 30.74
CA ARG A 297 13.96 6.79 30.61
C ARG A 297 13.09 6.55 29.38
N VAL A 298 13.63 5.83 28.41
CA VAL A 298 12.92 5.45 27.19
C VAL A 298 12.47 3.99 27.31
N GLY A 299 11.18 3.75 27.08
CA GLY A 299 10.56 2.43 27.13
C GLY A 299 9.68 2.18 25.91
N ALA A 300 9.39 0.91 25.63
CA ALA A 300 8.44 0.48 24.63
C ALA A 300 7.44 -0.50 25.27
N VAL A 301 6.17 -0.38 24.92
CA VAL A 301 5.09 -1.24 25.41
C VAL A 301 4.52 -1.99 24.21
N ASN A 302 4.45 -3.31 24.30
CA ASN A 302 3.71 -4.11 23.32
C ASN A 302 2.21 -4.01 23.62
N ALA A 303 1.47 -3.30 22.78
CA ALA A 303 0.04 -3.10 22.97
C ALA A 303 -0.79 -4.37 22.69
N ASP A 304 -0.26 -5.32 21.91
CA ASP A 304 -0.91 -6.61 21.67
C ASP A 304 -0.88 -7.49 22.93
N GLU A 305 0.18 -7.38 23.74
CA GLU A 305 0.33 -8.09 25.02
C GLU A 305 -0.38 -7.37 26.18
N HIS A 306 -0.54 -6.04 26.07
CA HIS A 306 -1.04 -5.17 27.15
C HIS A 306 -2.18 -4.26 26.69
N GLY A 307 -3.21 -4.84 26.06
CA GLY A 307 -4.30 -4.09 25.40
C GLY A 307 -5.06 -3.10 26.29
N GLY A 308 -5.12 -3.30 27.60
CA GLY A 308 -5.77 -2.36 28.53
C GLY A 308 -4.96 -1.10 28.83
N LEU A 309 -3.63 -1.15 28.72
CA LEU A 309 -2.74 -0.06 29.14
C LEU A 309 -2.76 1.11 28.17
N GLY A 310 -2.82 0.84 26.85
CA GLY A 310 -2.88 1.88 25.83
C GLY A 310 -4.16 2.73 25.91
N SER A 311 -5.30 2.07 26.14
CA SER A 311 -6.62 2.72 26.24
C SER A 311 -6.70 3.74 27.39
N GLN A 312 -6.02 3.48 28.51
CA GLN A 312 -5.97 4.39 29.66
C GLN A 312 -5.36 5.75 29.33
N TYR A 313 -4.51 5.81 28.30
CA TYR A 313 -3.83 7.02 27.85
C TYR A 313 -4.30 7.50 26.48
N GLY A 314 -5.47 7.02 26.01
CA GLY A 314 -6.07 7.44 24.75
C GLY A 314 -5.28 7.02 23.51
N VAL A 315 -4.56 5.89 23.56
CA VAL A 315 -3.86 5.36 22.38
C VAL A 315 -4.85 4.71 21.43
N THR A 316 -5.04 5.29 20.24
CA THR A 316 -5.97 4.81 19.20
C THR A 316 -5.28 4.30 17.94
N GLY A 317 -3.94 4.43 17.86
CA GLY A 317 -3.14 3.98 16.72
C GLY A 317 -1.69 3.66 17.10
N PHE A 318 -0.95 3.02 16.20
CA PHE A 318 0.43 2.56 16.44
C PHE A 318 1.38 2.96 15.30
N PRO A 319 2.64 3.32 15.60
CA PRO A 319 3.20 3.55 16.94
C PRO A 319 2.77 4.91 17.52
N THR A 320 2.34 4.98 18.77
CA THR A 320 2.07 6.24 19.48
C THR A 320 3.17 6.50 20.50
N ILE A 321 3.76 7.70 20.49
CA ILE A 321 4.82 8.10 21.41
C ILE A 321 4.25 9.12 22.41
N LYS A 322 4.51 8.91 23.71
CA LYS A 322 4.04 9.77 24.79
C LYS A 322 5.16 10.04 25.79
N PHE A 323 5.25 11.27 26.29
CA PHE A 323 6.18 11.67 27.34
C PHE A 323 5.47 11.77 28.69
N PHE A 324 6.02 11.10 29.70
CA PHE A 324 5.46 11.09 31.05
C PHE A 324 6.28 11.98 31.97
N GLY A 325 5.78 13.21 32.20
CA GLY A 325 6.37 14.20 33.12
C GLY A 325 6.15 13.87 34.59
N GLU A 326 5.95 14.87 35.46
CA GLU A 326 5.66 14.62 36.88
C GLU A 326 4.30 13.98 37.09
N ASP A 327 3.27 14.47 36.41
CA ASP A 327 1.96 13.84 36.38
C ASP A 327 1.96 12.66 35.40
N LYS A 328 1.94 11.45 35.95
CA LYS A 328 1.93 10.20 35.15
C LYS A 328 0.57 9.92 34.52
N PHE A 329 -0.50 10.60 34.94
CA PHE A 329 -1.85 10.41 34.42
C PHE A 329 -2.15 11.31 33.22
N LYS A 330 -1.33 12.34 32.99
CA LYS A 330 -1.48 13.29 31.87
C LYS A 330 -0.21 13.36 31.02
N PRO A 331 0.11 12.29 30.27
CA PRO A 331 1.25 12.31 29.38
C PRO A 331 1.06 13.32 28.25
N THR A 332 2.18 13.85 27.75
CA THR A 332 2.22 14.73 26.59
C THR A 332 2.42 13.91 25.32
N ASP A 333 1.62 14.17 24.30
CA ASP A 333 1.69 13.47 23.03
C ASP A 333 2.83 14.00 22.17
N TYR A 334 3.48 13.07 21.45
CA TYR A 334 4.50 13.40 20.48
C TYR A 334 3.95 13.21 19.06
N SER A 335 3.96 14.28 18.28
CA SER A 335 3.42 14.31 16.90
C SER A 335 4.46 14.66 15.83
N SER A 336 5.72 14.91 16.20
CA SER A 336 6.76 15.35 15.26
C SER A 336 7.40 14.19 14.46
N GLN A 337 8.37 14.51 13.61
CA GLN A 337 9.08 13.54 12.76
C GLN A 337 9.71 12.39 13.53
N ARG A 338 9.54 11.15 13.08
CA ARG A 338 9.97 9.93 13.76
C ARG A 338 11.47 9.59 13.59
N THR A 339 12.33 10.60 13.68
CA THR A 339 13.80 10.46 13.62
C THR A 339 14.40 10.52 15.03
N ALA A 340 15.58 9.92 15.22
CA ALA A 340 16.24 9.93 16.52
C ALA A 340 16.51 11.34 17.04
N SER A 341 16.89 12.28 16.16
CA SER A 341 17.15 13.68 16.54
C SER A 341 15.89 14.36 17.08
N ALA A 342 14.79 14.31 16.32
CA ALA A 342 13.55 14.99 16.71
C ALA A 342 12.96 14.41 18.01
N ILE A 343 13.12 13.10 18.25
CA ILE A 343 12.70 12.45 19.49
C ILE A 343 13.59 12.90 20.66
N VAL A 344 14.90 13.00 20.46
CA VAL A 344 15.86 13.47 21.47
C VAL A 344 15.59 14.92 21.85
N ASP A 345 15.42 15.80 20.85
CA ASP A 345 15.18 17.23 21.06
C ASP A 345 13.87 17.46 21.84
N PHE A 346 12.81 16.77 21.45
CA PHE A 346 11.54 16.78 22.17
C PHE A 346 11.73 16.30 23.62
N ALA A 347 12.36 15.15 23.84
CA ALA A 347 12.54 14.59 25.18
C ALA A 347 13.39 15.51 26.08
N ILE A 348 14.43 16.14 25.56
CA ILE A 348 15.27 17.11 26.30
C ILE A 348 14.45 18.36 26.65
N SER A 349 13.64 18.88 25.72
CA SER A 349 12.79 20.04 25.98
C SER A 349 11.81 19.79 27.14
N GLN A 350 11.20 18.62 27.17
CA GLN A 350 10.28 18.22 28.24
C GLN A 350 11.01 17.97 29.56
N ALA A 351 12.19 17.33 29.51
CA ALA A 351 13.03 17.14 30.69
C ALA A 351 13.47 18.46 31.32
N ARG A 352 13.81 19.47 30.51
CA ARG A 352 14.13 20.83 30.99
C ARG A 352 12.91 21.47 31.65
N SER A 353 11.72 21.36 31.05
CA SER A 353 10.48 21.86 31.65
C SER A 353 10.21 21.27 33.03
N VAL A 354 10.39 19.94 33.18
CA VAL A 354 10.27 19.24 34.47
C VAL A 354 11.35 19.65 35.47
N ALA A 355 12.60 19.87 35.03
CA ALA A 355 13.66 20.36 35.91
C ALA A 355 13.36 21.78 36.42
N SER A 356 12.85 22.66 35.55
CA SER A 356 12.43 24.02 35.90
C SER A 356 11.22 24.06 36.83
N SER A 357 10.25 23.15 36.68
CA SER A 357 9.11 23.05 37.60
C SER A 357 9.55 22.61 39.01
N ARG A 358 10.55 21.73 39.10
CA ARG A 358 11.13 21.30 40.38
C ARG A 358 11.95 22.39 41.07
N LEU A 359 12.70 23.17 40.29
CA LEU A 359 13.46 24.32 40.81
C LEU A 359 12.56 25.45 41.32
N SER A 360 11.38 25.62 40.73
CA SER A 360 10.47 26.71 41.12
C SER A 360 9.59 26.39 42.34
N GLY A 361 9.68 25.18 42.92
CA GLY A 361 9.07 24.81 44.21
C GLY A 361 7.55 24.95 44.29
N LYS A 362 6.88 25.24 43.17
CA LYS A 362 5.46 25.59 43.11
C LYS A 362 4.68 24.45 42.47
N LYS A 363 3.80 23.82 43.25
CA LYS A 363 2.63 23.14 42.66
C LYS A 363 1.84 24.22 41.90
N SER A 364 1.86 24.20 40.57
CA SER A 364 1.01 25.06 39.74
C SER A 364 0.65 24.26 38.48
N SER A 365 -0.62 23.98 38.14
CA SER A 365 -1.68 24.93 37.79
C SER A 365 -1.14 26.12 36.98
N GLY A 366 -1.08 25.95 35.65
CA GLY A 366 -1.24 27.01 34.67
C GLY A 366 -0.17 28.11 34.62
N GLY A 367 0.50 28.21 33.47
CA GLY A 367 1.23 29.41 33.05
C GLY A 367 2.68 29.15 32.68
N SER A 368 2.92 28.68 31.46
CA SER A 368 4.27 28.66 30.90
C SER A 368 4.57 30.03 30.29
N LYS A 369 5.38 30.83 31.00
CA LYS A 369 6.17 31.89 30.35
C LYS A 369 7.38 31.22 29.70
N SER A 370 7.35 31.17 28.38
CA SER A 370 8.46 30.76 27.51
C SER A 370 9.39 31.95 27.27
N SER A 371 10.69 31.71 27.43
CA SER A 371 11.80 32.51 26.91
C SER A 371 12.94 31.52 26.65
N GLY A 372 13.59 31.44 25.49
CA GLY A 372 13.40 32.17 24.25
C GLY A 372 13.94 31.34 23.08
N GLY A 373 13.34 31.59 21.92
CA GLY A 373 13.66 31.02 20.61
C GLY A 373 12.58 31.52 19.67
N ASN A 374 12.85 32.65 19.02
CA ASN A 374 12.01 33.41 18.10
C ASN A 374 10.49 33.22 18.30
N THR A 375 9.84 34.10 19.06
CA THR A 375 8.38 34.13 19.16
C THR A 375 7.83 34.92 17.98
N GLY A 376 7.13 34.26 17.07
CA GLY A 376 6.40 34.91 15.97
C GLY A 376 5.53 36.04 16.47
N ASP A 377 5.40 37.09 15.67
CA ASP A 377 4.62 38.26 16.04
C ASP A 377 3.13 37.91 15.91
N PRO A 378 2.31 37.97 16.98
CA PRO A 378 0.87 37.74 16.88
C PRO A 378 0.18 38.62 15.83
N LYS A 379 0.78 39.75 15.45
CA LYS A 379 0.29 40.63 14.38
C LYS A 379 0.36 40.03 12.97
N ASP A 380 1.14 38.97 12.77
CA ASP A 380 1.19 38.26 11.48
C ASP A 380 -0.03 37.33 11.29
N VAL A 381 -0.78 37.03 12.37
CA VAL A 381 -2.08 36.34 12.28
C VAL A 381 -3.16 37.39 12.02
N VAL A 382 -3.89 37.22 10.93
CA VAL A 382 -5.02 38.11 10.59
C VAL A 382 -6.27 37.66 11.36
N GLU A 383 -6.74 38.48 12.29
CA GLU A 383 -8.04 38.23 12.91
C GLU A 383 -9.18 38.53 11.94
N ILE A 384 -10.04 37.55 11.73
CA ILE A 384 -11.21 37.66 10.85
C ILE A 384 -12.50 37.43 11.64
N THR A 385 -13.58 37.93 11.08
CA THR A 385 -14.95 37.97 11.62
C THR A 385 -15.93 37.61 10.51
N ASP A 386 -17.20 37.38 10.85
CA ASP A 386 -18.23 37.10 9.85
C ASP A 386 -18.34 38.22 8.78
N SER A 387 -18.01 39.48 9.10
CA SER A 387 -18.15 40.61 8.18
C SER A 387 -16.98 40.83 7.21
N ASN A 388 -15.76 40.39 7.56
CA ASN A 388 -14.58 40.54 6.69
C ASN A 388 -14.04 39.22 6.14
N PHE A 389 -14.69 38.08 6.45
CA PHE A 389 -14.28 36.76 5.95
C PHE A 389 -14.23 36.71 4.42
N GLU A 390 -15.21 37.30 3.75
CA GLU A 390 -15.27 37.31 2.29
C GLU A 390 -14.08 38.05 1.66
N GLU A 391 -13.74 39.23 2.17
CA GLU A 391 -12.60 40.01 1.69
C GLU A 391 -11.26 39.33 2.02
N GLU A 392 -11.08 38.88 3.26
CA GLU A 392 -9.79 38.38 3.74
C GLU A 392 -9.47 36.96 3.26
N VAL A 393 -10.51 36.13 3.06
CA VAL A 393 -10.38 34.72 2.71
C VAL A 393 -10.81 34.47 1.27
N LEU A 394 -12.05 34.79 0.90
CA LEU A 394 -12.64 34.39 -0.38
C LEU A 394 -12.11 35.20 -1.57
N ASN A 395 -11.87 36.50 -1.39
CA ASN A 395 -11.39 37.40 -2.44
C ASN A 395 -9.86 37.53 -2.49
N TYR A 396 -9.13 36.85 -1.61
CA TYR A 396 -7.68 36.83 -1.64
C TYR A 396 -7.18 35.89 -2.74
N ASP A 397 -6.20 36.28 -3.56
CA ASP A 397 -5.73 35.42 -4.67
C ASP A 397 -4.93 34.19 -4.19
N GLY A 398 -4.24 34.31 -3.05
CA GLY A 398 -3.37 33.27 -2.51
C GLY A 398 -4.07 32.23 -1.63
N MET A 399 -3.31 31.22 -1.20
CA MET A 399 -3.79 30.21 -0.24
C MET A 399 -3.98 30.83 1.16
N VAL A 400 -5.06 30.44 1.84
CA VAL A 400 -5.39 30.93 3.20
C VAL A 400 -5.59 29.77 4.16
N LEU A 401 -5.00 29.85 5.35
CA LEU A 401 -5.27 28.98 6.48
C LEU A 401 -6.10 29.73 7.52
N VAL A 402 -7.18 29.13 8.00
CA VAL A 402 -8.08 29.73 9.00
C VAL A 402 -8.21 28.81 10.21
N GLU A 403 -7.81 29.30 11.39
CA GLU A 403 -8.11 28.66 12.67
C GLU A 403 -9.47 29.14 13.21
N PHE A 404 -10.42 28.23 13.36
CA PHE A 404 -11.66 28.43 14.11
C PHE A 404 -11.42 28.06 15.58
N TYR A 405 -11.45 29.05 16.47
CA TYR A 405 -11.09 28.87 17.87
C TYR A 405 -12.17 29.36 18.85
N ALA A 406 -12.00 29.02 20.13
CA ALA A 406 -12.77 29.57 21.24
C ALA A 406 -11.82 30.08 22.34
N PRO A 407 -12.05 31.28 22.90
CA PRO A 407 -11.09 31.95 23.80
C PRO A 407 -10.88 31.22 25.13
N TRP A 408 -11.83 30.38 25.54
CA TRP A 408 -11.75 29.56 26.75
C TRP A 408 -11.16 28.15 26.50
N CYS A 409 -10.97 27.74 25.26
CA CYS A 409 -10.49 26.39 24.92
C CYS A 409 -8.98 26.23 25.21
N GLY A 410 -8.63 25.28 26.08
CA GLY A 410 -7.24 25.00 26.43
C GLY A 410 -6.39 24.53 25.24
N HIS A 411 -6.97 23.79 24.28
CA HIS A 411 -6.25 23.36 23.08
C HIS A 411 -5.96 24.53 22.11
N CYS A 412 -6.87 25.50 21.98
CA CYS A 412 -6.64 26.73 21.21
C CYS A 412 -5.53 27.57 21.83
N LYS A 413 -5.55 27.75 23.16
CA LYS A 413 -4.49 28.48 23.89
C LYS A 413 -3.10 27.86 23.69
N ASN A 414 -3.02 26.54 23.58
CA ASN A 414 -1.75 25.85 23.32
C ASN A 414 -1.30 25.96 21.85
N LEU A 415 -2.24 26.10 20.90
CA LEU A 415 -1.94 26.26 19.47
C LEU A 415 -1.50 27.69 19.14
N ALA A 416 -2.11 28.70 19.76
CA ALA A 416 -1.85 30.12 19.51
C ALA A 416 -0.37 30.52 19.33
N PRO A 417 0.59 30.13 20.20
CA PRO A 417 2.00 30.49 20.00
C PRO A 417 2.62 29.82 18.76
N HIS A 418 2.19 28.60 18.41
CA HIS A 418 2.64 27.91 17.20
C HIS A 418 1.98 28.47 15.93
N TRP A 419 0.71 28.89 16.04
CA TRP A 419 -0.03 29.55 14.96
C TRP A 419 0.60 30.89 14.59
N ALA A 420 0.94 31.71 15.60
CA ALA A 420 1.65 32.97 15.39
C ALA A 420 3.03 32.77 14.75
N GLN A 421 3.79 31.77 15.21
CA GLN A 421 5.08 31.44 14.59
C GLN A 421 4.93 30.99 13.14
N ALA A 422 3.96 30.12 12.86
CA ALA A 422 3.67 29.68 11.50
C ALA A 422 3.25 30.84 10.59
N ALA A 423 2.47 31.79 11.11
CA ALA A 423 2.08 33.00 10.37
C ALA A 423 3.30 33.86 9.99
N THR A 424 4.24 34.06 10.91
CA THR A 424 5.51 34.76 10.63
C THR A 424 6.32 34.01 9.56
N ASP A 425 6.43 32.69 9.66
CA ASP A 425 7.25 31.88 8.74
C ASP A 425 6.62 31.72 7.34
N LEU A 426 5.28 31.80 7.24
CA LEU A 426 4.51 31.70 6.00
C LEU A 426 4.23 33.06 5.35
N LYS A 427 4.66 34.15 5.97
CA LYS A 427 4.42 35.53 5.50
C LYS A 427 4.83 35.70 4.04
N GLY A 428 3.89 36.19 3.22
CA GLY A 428 4.07 36.39 1.77
C GLY A 428 3.90 35.14 0.91
N LYS A 429 3.66 33.96 1.50
CA LYS A 429 3.37 32.71 0.77
C LYS A 429 1.96 32.19 1.01
N VAL A 430 1.55 32.16 2.28
CA VAL A 430 0.23 31.68 2.72
C VAL A 430 -0.30 32.64 3.76
N LYS A 431 -1.53 33.12 3.60
CA LYS A 431 -2.16 33.99 4.60
C LYS A 431 -2.66 33.12 5.75
N VAL A 432 -2.35 33.49 7.00
CA VAL A 432 -2.75 32.75 8.19
C VAL A 432 -3.70 33.62 9.00
N CYS A 433 -4.92 33.13 9.22
CA CYS A 433 -6.00 33.84 9.87
C CYS A 433 -6.54 33.08 11.09
N ALA A 434 -7.22 33.79 11.97
CA ALA A 434 -7.93 33.21 13.12
C ALA A 434 -9.31 33.86 13.29
N ILE A 435 -10.32 33.06 13.62
CA ILE A 435 -11.70 33.49 13.86
C ILE A 435 -12.23 32.93 15.18
N ASP A 436 -12.75 33.81 16.04
CA ASP A 436 -13.48 33.39 17.24
C ASP A 436 -14.86 32.89 16.82
N ALA A 437 -14.98 31.58 16.74
CA ALA A 437 -16.17 30.86 16.32
C ALA A 437 -17.28 30.84 17.38
N THR A 438 -17.02 31.37 18.58
CA THR A 438 -18.05 31.50 19.64
C THR A 438 -18.95 32.71 19.43
N VAL A 439 -18.47 33.73 18.72
CA VAL A 439 -19.22 34.94 18.37
C VAL A 439 -19.50 35.05 16.87
N ASN A 440 -18.62 34.51 16.02
CA ASN A 440 -18.78 34.47 14.56
C ASN A 440 -19.44 33.16 14.10
N THR A 441 -20.74 33.03 14.36
CA THR A 441 -21.47 31.77 14.17
C THR A 441 -21.88 31.51 12.71
N VAL A 442 -21.90 32.54 11.84
CA VAL A 442 -22.32 32.37 10.44
C VAL A 442 -21.29 31.53 9.68
N MET A 443 -20.01 31.89 9.75
CA MET A 443 -18.95 31.10 9.10
C MET A 443 -18.76 29.73 9.75
N SER A 444 -18.92 29.66 11.07
CA SER A 444 -18.85 28.40 11.82
C SER A 444 -19.89 27.38 11.34
N ASN A 445 -21.13 27.84 11.10
CA ASN A 445 -22.19 27.00 10.54
C ASN A 445 -21.95 26.68 9.06
N ARG A 446 -21.56 27.67 8.24
CA ARG A 446 -21.30 27.49 6.79
C ARG A 446 -20.26 26.39 6.52
N TYR A 447 -19.20 26.35 7.32
CA TYR A 447 -18.10 25.38 7.15
C TYR A 447 -18.17 24.17 8.10
N GLY A 448 -19.29 23.99 8.82
CA GLY A 448 -19.55 22.78 9.60
C GLY A 448 -18.62 22.57 10.80
N ILE A 449 -18.23 23.63 11.50
CA ILE A 449 -17.33 23.56 12.65
C ILE A 449 -18.05 22.94 13.85
N ARG A 450 -17.54 21.80 14.34
CA ARG A 450 -18.15 21.01 15.45
C ARG A 450 -17.32 20.98 16.74
N GLY A 451 -16.12 21.57 16.72
CA GLY A 451 -15.19 21.56 17.86
C GLY A 451 -14.05 22.54 17.65
N PHE A 452 -13.24 22.75 18.69
CA PHE A 452 -12.15 23.74 18.67
C PHE A 452 -10.82 23.16 19.19
N PRO A 453 -9.67 23.53 18.61
CA PRO A 453 -9.54 24.29 17.36
C PRO A 453 -9.84 23.41 16.15
N THR A 454 -10.47 23.99 15.12
CA THR A 454 -10.57 23.40 13.78
C THR A 454 -9.84 24.32 12.81
N ILE A 455 -8.93 23.77 12.01
CA ILE A 455 -8.19 24.53 11.01
C ILE A 455 -8.69 24.12 9.62
N LYS A 456 -8.95 25.08 8.75
CA LYS A 456 -9.33 24.86 7.35
C LYS A 456 -8.38 25.57 6.40
N MET A 457 -8.16 24.97 5.24
CA MET A 457 -7.35 25.50 4.16
C MET A 457 -8.24 25.88 2.99
N PHE A 458 -8.03 27.08 2.47
CA PHE A 458 -8.70 27.64 1.31
C PHE A 458 -7.66 27.76 0.18
N PRO A 459 -7.82 27.01 -0.93
CA PRO A 459 -6.85 27.00 -2.03
C PRO A 459 -6.81 28.35 -2.75
N ALA A 460 -5.74 28.62 -3.50
CA ALA A 460 -5.67 29.81 -4.36
C ALA A 460 -6.69 29.73 -5.52
N GLY A 461 -7.33 30.84 -5.90
CA GLY A 461 -8.32 30.89 -6.99
C GLY A 461 -9.79 30.86 -6.53
N LYS A 462 -10.67 30.11 -7.22
CA LYS A 462 -12.12 30.07 -6.93
C LYS A 462 -12.41 29.34 -5.61
N LYS A 463 -12.82 30.09 -4.57
CA LYS A 463 -12.90 29.61 -3.18
C LYS A 463 -14.29 29.26 -2.66
N ASP A 464 -15.33 29.26 -3.50
CA ASP A 464 -16.69 29.00 -3.03
C ASP A 464 -17.00 27.50 -3.02
N GLY A 465 -16.68 26.83 -1.90
CA GLY A 465 -17.05 25.44 -1.63
C GLY A 465 -15.89 24.44 -1.42
N GLU A 466 -14.64 24.87 -1.60
CA GLU A 466 -13.45 23.97 -1.64
C GLU A 466 -12.55 24.04 -0.38
N ALA A 467 -13.13 24.34 0.79
CA ALA A 467 -12.35 24.37 2.03
C ALA A 467 -11.97 22.95 2.46
N GLU A 468 -10.67 22.64 2.50
CA GLU A 468 -10.17 21.35 3.00
C GLU A 468 -9.87 21.41 4.50
N ASP A 469 -10.06 20.29 5.19
CA ASP A 469 -9.67 20.15 6.59
C ASP A 469 -8.14 19.99 6.71
N TYR A 470 -7.56 20.71 7.66
CA TYR A 470 -6.17 20.53 8.03
C TYR A 470 -6.02 19.30 8.94
N ASP A 471 -5.19 18.36 8.51
CA ASP A 471 -4.93 17.09 9.19
C ASP A 471 -3.47 16.96 9.72
N GLY A 472 -2.68 18.04 9.62
CA GLY A 472 -1.28 18.08 10.04
C GLY A 472 -1.05 18.25 11.56
N GLY A 473 0.23 18.31 11.93
CA GLY A 473 0.67 18.48 13.32
C GLY A 473 0.49 19.92 13.85
N ARG A 474 0.32 20.10 15.16
CA ARG A 474 0.03 21.42 15.76
C ARG A 474 1.27 22.26 16.12
N THR A 475 2.45 21.87 15.64
CA THR A 475 3.67 22.67 15.84
C THR A 475 3.86 23.64 14.67
N ALA A 476 4.56 24.74 14.89
CA ALA A 476 4.79 25.74 13.84
C ALA A 476 5.45 25.13 12.59
N SER A 477 6.44 24.26 12.76
CA SER A 477 7.11 23.58 11.65
C SER A 477 6.18 22.64 10.88
N ASP A 478 5.28 21.93 11.56
CA ASP A 478 4.34 21.02 10.90
C ASP A 478 3.30 21.80 10.10
N ILE A 479 2.82 22.93 10.63
CA ILE A 479 1.89 23.83 9.94
C ILE A 479 2.57 24.43 8.71
N VAL A 480 3.79 24.95 8.86
CA VAL A 480 4.57 25.54 7.75
C VAL A 480 4.81 24.50 6.66
N GLN A 481 5.30 23.31 7.02
CA GLN A 481 5.60 22.28 6.04
C GLN A 481 4.34 21.82 5.30
N TRP A 482 3.27 21.53 6.03
CA TRP A 482 2.00 21.13 5.45
C TRP A 482 1.46 22.21 4.51
N ALA A 483 1.54 23.48 4.91
CA ALA A 483 1.10 24.60 4.10
C ALA A 483 1.94 24.76 2.83
N LEU A 484 3.26 24.58 2.90
CA LEU A 484 4.14 24.64 1.73
C LEU A 484 3.91 23.44 0.79
N ASP A 485 3.67 22.25 1.32
CA ASP A 485 3.36 21.06 0.52
C ASP A 485 2.03 21.23 -0.22
N LYS A 486 1.00 21.75 0.48
CA LYS A 486 -0.30 22.07 -0.12
C LYS A 486 -0.23 23.23 -1.10
N LEU A 487 0.59 24.24 -0.82
CA LEU A 487 0.86 25.33 -1.75
C LEU A 487 1.50 24.79 -3.04
N ALA A 488 2.39 23.80 -2.95
CA ALA A 488 2.99 23.14 -4.10
C ALA A 488 1.98 22.26 -4.88
N GLU A 489 0.95 21.72 -4.22
CA GLU A 489 -0.14 20.95 -4.86
C GLU A 489 -1.17 21.83 -5.56
N ASN A 490 -1.42 23.01 -5.00
CA ASN A 490 -2.38 24.00 -5.50
C ASN A 490 -1.76 25.04 -6.45
N VAL A 491 -0.53 24.80 -6.94
CA VAL A 491 0.02 25.61 -8.04
C VAL A 491 -0.90 25.42 -9.25
N PRO A 492 -1.37 26.50 -9.89
CA PRO A 492 -2.19 26.38 -11.08
C PRO A 492 -1.40 25.66 -12.20
N PRO A 493 -2.06 24.86 -13.05
CA PRO A 493 -1.43 24.29 -14.23
C PRO A 493 -0.67 25.37 -15.02
N PRO A 494 0.54 25.08 -15.51
CA PRO A 494 1.25 25.99 -16.38
C PRO A 494 0.44 26.22 -17.66
N GLU A 495 0.38 27.49 -18.09
CA GLU A 495 -0.22 27.84 -19.37
C GLU A 495 0.66 27.30 -20.51
N LEU A 496 0.04 26.60 -21.47
CA LEU A 496 0.68 26.15 -22.70
C LEU A 496 0.54 27.25 -23.76
N LYS A 497 1.62 27.99 -24.03
CA LYS A 497 1.60 29.16 -24.93
C LYS A 497 2.22 28.84 -26.30
N GLU A 498 1.64 29.38 -27.37
CA GLU A 498 2.23 29.36 -28.71
C GLU A 498 3.41 30.34 -28.78
N ILE A 499 4.51 29.95 -29.42
CA ILE A 499 5.66 30.81 -29.66
C ILE A 499 5.38 31.66 -30.89
N VAL A 500 4.88 32.87 -30.67
CA VAL A 500 4.63 33.85 -31.74
C VAL A 500 5.65 34.98 -31.77
N SER A 501 6.45 35.14 -30.71
CA SER A 501 7.43 36.20 -30.58
C SER A 501 8.60 35.83 -29.65
N SER A 502 9.67 36.63 -29.66
CA SER A 502 10.80 36.47 -28.74
C SER A 502 10.42 36.68 -27.27
N THR A 503 9.41 37.50 -26.98
CA THR A 503 8.92 37.75 -25.62
C THR A 503 8.24 36.54 -25.01
N ASP A 504 7.56 35.71 -25.82
CA ASP A 504 6.89 34.51 -25.30
C ASP A 504 7.88 33.51 -24.71
N LEU A 505 9.03 33.36 -25.36
CA LEU A 505 10.09 32.48 -24.90
C LEU A 505 10.75 33.06 -23.64
N GLN A 506 10.96 34.37 -23.58
CA GLN A 506 11.52 35.02 -22.41
C GLN A 506 10.58 34.94 -21.20
N ASP A 507 9.32 35.35 -21.33
CA ASP A 507 8.35 35.39 -20.22
C ASP A 507 8.04 33.99 -19.66
N ASN A 508 8.04 32.96 -20.51
CA ASN A 508 7.72 31.61 -20.09
C ASN A 508 8.93 30.78 -19.64
N CYS A 509 10.15 31.19 -19.96
CA CYS A 509 11.35 30.41 -19.66
C CYS A 509 12.35 31.11 -18.73
N GLU A 510 12.32 32.44 -18.66
CA GLU A 510 13.19 33.20 -17.76
C GLU A 510 12.82 32.92 -16.29
N GLY A 511 13.83 32.78 -15.44
CA GLY A 511 13.66 32.40 -14.03
C GLY A 511 13.39 30.91 -13.79
N ARG A 512 12.84 30.17 -14.76
CA ARG A 512 12.48 28.74 -14.61
C ARG A 512 13.68 27.79 -14.74
N GLN A 513 13.51 26.55 -14.27
CA GLN A 513 14.56 25.53 -14.32
C GLN A 513 14.70 24.91 -15.72
N LEU A 514 13.57 24.60 -16.36
CA LEU A 514 13.49 24.02 -17.69
C LEU A 514 12.30 24.63 -18.45
N CYS A 515 12.41 24.63 -19.77
CA CYS A 515 11.35 24.94 -20.71
C CYS A 515 11.14 23.79 -21.68
N ILE A 516 9.91 23.31 -21.76
CA ILE A 516 9.49 22.26 -22.67
C ILE A 516 8.98 22.93 -23.94
N ILE A 517 9.70 22.73 -25.03
CA ILE A 517 9.38 23.32 -26.34
C ILE A 517 8.98 22.18 -27.27
N SER A 518 7.77 22.25 -27.81
CA SER A 518 7.24 21.26 -28.76
C SER A 518 7.07 21.88 -30.15
N VAL A 519 7.42 21.13 -31.18
CA VAL A 519 7.22 21.51 -32.59
C VAL A 519 6.18 20.56 -33.17
N LEU A 520 5.01 21.09 -33.51
CA LEU A 520 3.88 20.31 -33.99
C LEU A 520 3.78 20.34 -35.52
N PRO A 521 3.23 19.31 -36.18
CA PRO A 521 3.05 19.29 -37.63
C PRO A 521 2.28 20.51 -38.15
N GLN A 522 2.52 20.86 -39.42
CA GLN A 522 1.78 21.93 -40.10
C GLN A 522 0.28 21.61 -40.17
N LEU A 523 -0.55 22.66 -40.25
CA LEU A 523 -2.00 22.49 -40.36
C LEU A 523 -2.41 21.70 -41.60
N LEU A 524 -1.71 21.85 -42.73
CA LEU A 524 -2.02 21.09 -43.95
C LEU A 524 -1.82 19.57 -43.77
N ASP A 525 -0.91 19.15 -42.87
CA ASP A 525 -0.61 17.73 -42.64
C ASP A 525 -1.55 17.08 -41.60
N CYS A 526 -2.09 17.85 -40.67
CA CYS A 526 -2.69 17.33 -39.42
C CYS A 526 -4.04 17.99 -39.09
N GLN A 527 -4.35 19.13 -39.69
CA GLN A 527 -5.56 19.94 -39.46
C GLN A 527 -5.76 20.27 -37.96
N SER A 528 -6.82 21.01 -37.63
CA SER A 528 -7.09 21.49 -36.27
C SER A 528 -7.27 20.35 -35.27
N LYS A 529 -7.92 19.25 -35.68
CA LYS A 529 -8.21 18.11 -34.80
C LYS A 529 -6.93 17.47 -34.27
N CYS A 530 -6.02 17.03 -35.15
CA CYS A 530 -4.82 16.33 -34.70
C CYS A 530 -3.86 17.29 -33.97
N ARG A 531 -3.86 18.59 -34.29
CA ARG A 531 -3.14 19.60 -33.50
C ARG A 531 -3.66 19.69 -32.07
N ASN A 532 -4.98 19.77 -31.91
CA ASN A 532 -5.61 19.81 -30.58
C ASN A 532 -5.32 18.54 -29.78
N ASP A 533 -5.30 17.36 -30.41
CA ASP A 533 -4.93 16.11 -29.74
C ASP A 533 -3.50 16.18 -29.14
N TYR A 534 -2.53 16.75 -29.87
CA TYR A 534 -1.18 16.97 -29.34
C TYR A 534 -1.13 18.01 -28.23
N LEU A 535 -1.88 19.12 -28.38
CA LEU A 535 -1.96 20.15 -27.34
C LEU A 535 -2.58 19.60 -26.05
N ASP A 536 -3.55 18.70 -26.14
CA ASP A 536 -4.18 18.08 -24.97
C ASP A 536 -3.23 17.12 -24.24
N ILE A 537 -2.38 16.40 -24.97
CA ILE A 537 -1.28 15.62 -24.37
C ILE A 537 -0.35 16.54 -23.59
N LEU A 538 0.05 17.67 -24.18
CA LEU A 538 0.94 18.64 -23.53
C LEU A 538 0.29 19.29 -22.30
N ARG A 539 -0.99 19.69 -22.37
CA ARG A 539 -1.74 20.23 -21.23
C ARG A 539 -1.85 19.21 -20.09
N THR A 540 -2.17 17.96 -20.43
CA THR A 540 -2.27 16.86 -19.45
C THR A 540 -0.94 16.63 -18.73
N LEU A 541 0.17 16.67 -19.45
CA LEU A 541 1.51 16.52 -18.87
C LEU A 541 1.94 17.78 -18.11
N GLY A 542 1.56 18.98 -18.57
CA GLY A 542 1.73 20.24 -17.86
C GLY A 542 1.12 20.20 -16.46
N GLU A 543 -0.11 19.69 -16.35
CA GLU A 543 -0.78 19.48 -15.06
C GLU A 543 -0.03 18.46 -14.18
N LYS A 544 0.40 17.33 -14.75
CA LYS A 544 1.14 16.29 -14.01
C LYS A 544 2.48 16.78 -13.47
N PHE A 545 3.16 17.67 -14.19
CA PHE A 545 4.48 18.21 -13.83
C PHE A 545 4.43 19.66 -13.31
N LYS A 546 3.25 20.17 -12.91
CA LYS A 546 3.08 21.56 -12.43
C LYS A 546 3.98 21.92 -11.23
N LYS A 547 4.27 20.94 -10.36
CA LYS A 547 5.18 21.08 -9.20
C LYS A 547 6.62 21.45 -9.61
N ASN A 548 7.03 21.15 -10.84
CA ASN A 548 8.37 21.42 -11.33
C ASN A 548 8.56 22.88 -11.81
N LEU A 549 7.46 23.65 -11.94
CA LEU A 549 7.49 25.04 -12.39
C LEU A 549 8.25 25.22 -13.72
N TRP A 550 8.08 24.29 -14.65
CA TRP A 550 8.66 24.37 -15.98
C TRP A 550 7.82 25.26 -16.90
N GLY A 551 8.44 25.87 -17.90
CA GLY A 551 7.73 26.56 -18.98
C GLY A 551 7.24 25.56 -20.02
N TRP A 552 6.07 25.82 -20.61
CA TRP A 552 5.45 24.96 -21.62
C TRP A 552 5.09 25.79 -22.84
N LEU A 553 5.77 25.48 -23.95
CA LEU A 553 5.67 26.22 -25.19
C LEU A 553 5.52 25.27 -26.36
N TRP A 554 4.83 25.74 -27.41
CA TRP A 554 4.75 25.02 -28.67
C TRP A 554 4.85 25.97 -29.87
N THR A 555 5.27 25.44 -31.01
CA THR A 555 5.28 26.14 -32.29
C THR A 555 4.88 25.17 -33.40
N GLU A 556 4.41 25.71 -34.51
CA GLU A 556 4.22 24.97 -35.75
C GLU A 556 5.56 24.70 -36.44
N ALA A 557 5.66 23.53 -37.08
CA ALA A 557 6.80 23.11 -37.87
C ALA A 557 7.12 24.06 -39.01
N GLY A 558 8.35 24.55 -39.05
CA GLY A 558 8.83 25.51 -40.05
C GLY A 558 8.45 26.96 -39.77
N ALA A 559 7.66 27.24 -38.73
CA ALA A 559 7.34 28.61 -38.33
C ALA A 559 8.55 29.32 -37.70
N GLN A 560 9.35 28.55 -36.94
CA GLN A 560 10.48 29.05 -36.16
C GLN A 560 11.75 28.27 -36.52
N SER A 561 12.13 28.26 -37.80
CA SER A 561 13.23 27.43 -38.33
C SER A 561 14.56 27.61 -37.60
N GLU A 562 14.92 28.85 -37.20
CA GLU A 562 16.15 29.08 -36.41
C GLU A 562 16.09 28.42 -35.02
N LEU A 563 14.91 28.37 -34.40
CA LEU A 563 14.70 27.70 -33.13
C LEU A 563 14.85 26.19 -33.27
N GLU A 564 14.22 25.62 -34.28
CA GLU A 564 14.29 24.19 -34.60
C GLU A 564 15.73 23.75 -34.87
N GLU A 565 16.47 24.53 -35.67
CA GLU A 565 17.89 24.27 -35.95
C GLU A 565 18.75 24.38 -34.69
N SER A 566 18.51 25.39 -33.83
CA SER A 566 19.29 25.59 -32.60
C SER A 566 19.13 24.45 -31.59
N LEU A 567 17.97 23.79 -31.62
CA LEU A 567 17.60 22.67 -30.77
C LEU A 567 17.79 21.31 -31.46
N ASP A 568 18.27 21.29 -32.70
CA ASP A 568 18.46 20.06 -33.49
C ASP A 568 17.21 19.16 -33.50
N ILE A 569 16.04 19.79 -33.60
CA ILE A 569 14.71 19.13 -33.66
C ILE A 569 14.05 19.40 -35.02
N GLY A 570 13.18 18.49 -35.47
CA GLY A 570 12.49 18.59 -36.76
C GLY A 570 13.11 17.75 -37.90
N GLY A 571 14.41 17.47 -37.84
CA GLY A 571 15.11 16.70 -38.89
C GLY A 571 14.68 15.22 -39.03
N SER A 572 14.00 14.65 -38.02
CA SER A 572 13.45 13.28 -38.07
C SER A 572 11.94 13.23 -38.32
N GLY A 573 11.32 14.39 -38.61
CA GLY A 573 9.87 14.55 -38.73
C GLY A 573 9.22 15.17 -37.49
N TYR A 574 7.95 15.54 -37.64
CA TYR A 574 7.12 16.16 -36.60
C TYR A 574 6.00 15.19 -36.17
N PRO A 575 5.51 15.25 -34.92
CA PRO A 575 5.88 16.19 -33.86
C PRO A 575 7.25 15.90 -33.20
N ALA A 576 7.92 16.95 -32.73
CA ALA A 576 9.19 16.89 -32.01
C ALA A 576 9.13 17.66 -30.68
N LEU A 577 9.98 17.31 -29.72
CA LEU A 577 10.02 17.95 -28.40
C LEU A 577 11.45 18.05 -27.86
N ALA A 578 11.77 19.17 -27.22
CA ALA A 578 13.02 19.34 -26.48
C ALA A 578 12.79 20.05 -25.13
N ALA A 579 13.53 19.63 -24.11
CA ALA A 579 13.61 20.33 -22.83
C ALA A 579 14.86 21.21 -22.81
N VAL A 580 14.70 22.50 -22.57
CA VAL A 580 15.75 23.52 -22.67
C VAL A 580 16.02 24.14 -21.31
N ASN A 581 17.30 24.27 -20.96
CA ASN A 581 17.77 25.04 -19.81
C ASN A 581 18.48 26.31 -20.30
N LEU A 582 17.79 27.44 -20.24
CA LEU A 582 18.34 28.72 -20.71
C LEU A 582 19.51 29.24 -19.87
N LYS A 583 19.56 28.92 -18.57
CA LYS A 583 20.68 29.34 -17.70
C LYS A 583 21.98 28.63 -18.07
N LYS A 584 21.89 27.36 -18.47
CA LYS A 584 23.05 26.52 -18.82
C LYS A 584 23.30 26.44 -20.33
N MET A 585 22.43 27.04 -21.14
CA MET A 585 22.44 26.94 -22.61
C MET A 585 22.59 25.49 -23.09
N LYS A 586 21.79 24.60 -22.50
CA LYS A 586 21.73 23.17 -22.86
C LYS A 586 20.30 22.76 -23.15
N TYR A 587 20.13 21.79 -24.04
CA TYR A 587 18.85 21.16 -24.29
C TYR A 587 18.97 19.63 -24.27
N SER A 588 17.84 18.95 -24.12
CA SER A 588 17.71 17.50 -24.26
C SER A 588 16.55 17.23 -25.21
N PRO A 589 16.76 16.61 -26.37
CA PRO A 589 15.67 16.24 -27.26
C PRO A 589 14.96 14.97 -26.77
N LEU A 590 13.67 14.88 -27.02
CA LEU A 590 12.89 13.65 -26.86
C LEU A 590 13.32 12.65 -27.94
N ARG A 591 13.86 11.50 -27.53
CA ARG A 591 14.24 10.40 -28.45
C ARG A 591 13.18 9.29 -28.55
N GLY A 592 12.18 9.33 -27.67
CA GLY A 592 11.08 8.36 -27.63
C GLY A 592 9.88 8.79 -28.47
N PRO A 593 8.80 8.00 -28.49
CA PRO A 593 7.59 8.37 -29.21
C PRO A 593 6.93 9.61 -28.60
N PHE A 594 6.44 10.51 -29.45
CA PHE A 594 5.61 11.64 -29.05
C PHE A 594 4.22 11.15 -28.64
N SER A 595 4.12 10.65 -27.41
CA SER A 595 2.91 10.10 -26.80
C SER A 595 2.89 10.47 -25.33
N GLU A 596 1.72 10.45 -24.68
CA GLU A 596 1.62 10.78 -23.26
C GLU A 596 2.62 9.98 -22.42
N LYS A 597 2.74 8.66 -22.66
CA LYS A 597 3.68 7.79 -21.98
C LYS A 597 5.15 8.13 -22.29
N GLY A 598 5.47 8.32 -23.57
CA GLY A 598 6.85 8.59 -24.01
C GLY A 598 7.38 9.92 -23.48
N ILE A 599 6.55 10.97 -23.54
CA ILE A 599 6.91 12.28 -22.99
C ILE A 599 6.96 12.21 -21.45
N HIS A 600 6.02 11.53 -20.79
CA HIS A 600 6.06 11.36 -19.34
C HIS A 600 7.35 10.67 -18.85
N GLU A 601 7.78 9.58 -19.49
CA GLU A 601 9.04 8.88 -19.15
C GLU A 601 10.24 9.80 -19.33
N PHE A 602 10.29 10.55 -20.43
CA PHE A 602 11.34 11.53 -20.71
C PHE A 602 11.40 12.66 -19.66
N LEU A 603 10.26 13.28 -19.34
CA LEU A 603 10.18 14.35 -18.35
C LEU A 603 10.50 13.86 -16.93
N ARG A 604 10.05 12.65 -16.58
CA ARG A 604 10.40 12.01 -15.31
C ARG A 604 11.90 11.82 -15.20
N ASP A 605 12.57 11.34 -16.24
CA ASP A 605 14.02 11.13 -16.18
C ASP A 605 14.77 12.45 -15.99
N LEU A 606 14.32 13.53 -16.66
CA LEU A 606 14.87 14.88 -16.47
C LEU A 606 14.68 15.42 -15.05
N SER A 607 13.56 15.14 -14.39
CA SER A 607 13.32 15.58 -13.00
C SER A 607 14.28 14.92 -12.00
N TYR A 608 14.77 13.72 -12.32
CA TYR A 608 15.85 13.04 -11.58
C TYR A 608 17.27 13.39 -12.07
N GLY A 609 17.41 14.36 -12.96
CA GLY A 609 18.69 14.77 -13.53
C GLY A 609 19.32 13.74 -14.48
N LYS A 610 18.51 12.81 -15.01
CA LYS A 610 18.93 11.84 -16.02
C LYS A 610 18.54 12.35 -17.41
N GLY A 611 19.42 12.19 -18.39
CA GLY A 611 19.15 12.61 -19.76
C GLY A 611 20.42 13.04 -20.48
N SER A 612 20.47 12.78 -21.78
CA SER A 612 21.57 13.22 -22.64
C SER A 612 21.35 14.69 -23.01
N THR A 613 22.16 15.59 -22.47
CA THR A 613 22.09 17.02 -22.81
C THR A 613 23.10 17.38 -23.90
N ALA A 614 22.71 18.22 -24.84
CA ALA A 614 23.59 18.86 -25.83
C ALA A 614 23.66 20.38 -25.59
N PRO A 615 24.79 21.04 -25.92
CA PRO A 615 24.86 22.50 -25.91
C PRO A 615 24.05 23.10 -27.07
N LEU A 616 23.43 24.26 -26.88
CA LEU A 616 22.79 25.00 -27.98
C LEU A 616 23.86 25.48 -28.97
N ARG A 617 23.59 25.33 -30.28
CA ARG A 617 24.57 25.61 -31.37
C ARG A 617 25.21 27.01 -31.29
N SER A 618 24.45 28.03 -30.86
CA SER A 618 24.88 29.45 -30.92
C SER A 618 25.13 30.09 -29.55
N ALA A 619 25.02 29.35 -28.44
CA ALA A 619 25.11 29.85 -27.06
C ALA A 619 24.24 31.11 -26.76
N LYS A 620 23.26 31.39 -27.63
CA LYS A 620 22.26 32.46 -27.55
C LYS A 620 20.91 31.90 -28.02
N LEU A 621 19.83 32.53 -27.57
CA LEU A 621 18.51 32.28 -28.12
C LEU A 621 18.43 32.78 -29.56
N PRO A 622 17.87 31.99 -30.49
CA PRO A 622 17.73 32.36 -31.90
C PRO A 622 16.70 33.48 -32.07
N LYS A 623 16.72 34.16 -33.22
CA LYS A 623 15.69 35.14 -33.53
C LYS A 623 14.41 34.40 -33.91
N LEU A 624 13.29 34.85 -33.36
CA LEU A 624 11.98 34.29 -33.65
C LEU A 624 11.25 35.19 -34.66
N ASN A 625 10.53 34.56 -35.57
CA ASN A 625 9.67 35.24 -36.53
C ASN A 625 8.39 35.65 -35.83
N ALA A 626 8.06 36.95 -35.87
CA ALA A 626 6.79 37.45 -35.38
C ALA A 626 5.66 36.96 -36.29
N ARG A 627 4.64 36.32 -35.72
CA ARG A 627 3.44 35.84 -36.44
C ARG A 627 2.18 36.06 -35.62
N GLU A 628 1.04 36.01 -36.29
CA GLU A 628 -0.24 35.98 -35.59
C GLU A 628 -0.43 34.60 -34.90
N PRO A 629 -1.06 34.56 -33.71
CA PRO A 629 -1.45 33.31 -33.07
C PRO A 629 -2.40 32.50 -33.95
N TRP A 630 -2.36 31.18 -33.82
CA TRP A 630 -3.29 30.32 -34.53
C TRP A 630 -4.74 30.65 -34.13
N ASP A 631 -5.60 30.84 -35.13
CA ASP A 631 -7.00 31.23 -34.99
C ASP A 631 -7.94 30.08 -34.56
N GLY A 632 -7.40 28.87 -34.40
CA GLY A 632 -8.12 27.67 -34.02
C GLY A 632 -8.82 26.94 -35.18
N LYS A 633 -8.63 27.38 -36.43
CA LYS A 633 -9.28 26.80 -37.61
C LYS A 633 -8.35 25.91 -38.43
N ASP A 634 -8.94 25.15 -39.34
CA ASP A 634 -8.25 24.32 -40.35
C ASP A 634 -7.55 25.19 -41.39
N ALA A 635 -6.48 24.67 -42.01
CA ALA A 635 -5.83 25.37 -43.12
C ALA A 635 -6.63 25.17 -44.41
N GLU A 636 -6.88 26.26 -45.11
CA GLU A 636 -7.44 26.24 -46.46
C GLU A 636 -6.36 25.75 -47.44
N MET A 637 -6.74 24.82 -48.32
CA MET A 637 -5.84 24.39 -49.39
C MET A 637 -5.61 25.57 -50.34
N PRO A 638 -4.37 25.83 -50.78
CA PRO A 638 -4.14 26.82 -51.82
C PRO A 638 -4.97 26.45 -53.05
N GLU A 639 -5.68 27.43 -53.63
CA GLU A 639 -6.34 27.24 -54.92
C GLU A 639 -5.26 26.87 -55.95
N GLU A 640 -5.48 25.77 -56.69
CA GLU A 640 -4.61 25.43 -57.81
C GLU A 640 -4.75 26.53 -58.86
N GLU A 641 -3.73 27.39 -59.00
CA GLU A 641 -3.63 28.26 -60.17
C GLU A 641 -3.51 27.36 -61.39
N ASP A 642 -4.54 27.35 -62.25
CA ASP A 642 -4.49 26.73 -63.57
C ASP A 642 -3.26 27.28 -64.30
N ILE A 643 -2.24 26.44 -64.45
CA ILE A 643 -1.04 26.80 -65.21
C ILE A 643 -1.49 27.08 -66.64
N ASP A 644 -1.49 28.35 -67.03
CA ASP A 644 -1.79 28.77 -68.39
C ASP A 644 -0.63 28.35 -69.31
N LEU A 645 -0.81 27.20 -69.97
CA LEU A 645 0.15 26.64 -70.91
C LEU A 645 0.17 27.38 -72.26
N SER A 646 -0.53 28.52 -72.41
CA SER A 646 -0.53 29.30 -73.66
C SER A 646 0.74 30.12 -73.90
N ASP A 647 1.61 30.28 -72.89
CA ASP A 647 2.88 31.02 -72.99
C ASP A 647 4.10 30.14 -73.36
N ILE A 648 3.90 28.85 -73.65
CA ILE A 648 4.97 27.98 -74.16
C ILE A 648 4.99 28.07 -75.70
N ASP A 649 5.61 29.13 -76.21
CA ASP A 649 6.03 29.22 -77.62
C ASP A 649 7.12 28.17 -77.88
N PHE A 650 6.77 27.10 -78.59
CA PHE A 650 7.73 26.19 -79.19
C PHE A 650 8.25 26.80 -80.50
N ASP A 651 9.03 27.87 -80.38
CA ASP A 651 9.79 28.36 -81.52
C ASP A 651 11.07 27.53 -81.72
N ASP A 652 11.05 26.93 -82.90
CA ASP A 652 12.00 26.05 -83.56
C ASP A 652 13.37 26.71 -83.71
N GLU A 653 14.44 26.20 -83.08
CA GLU A 653 15.79 26.41 -83.60
C GLU A 653 16.78 25.29 -83.21
N SER A 654 17.16 24.54 -84.26
CA SER A 654 18.46 23.88 -84.48
C SER A 654 18.91 22.81 -83.47
N LYS A 655 18.90 21.53 -83.85
CA LYS A 655 20.03 20.88 -84.55
C LYS A 655 21.39 21.38 -84.05
N ASP A 656 22.06 20.60 -83.21
CA ASP A 656 23.30 19.92 -83.62
C ASP A 656 23.92 19.11 -82.45
N GLU A 657 24.35 17.90 -82.83
CA GLU A 657 25.47 17.11 -82.26
C GLU A 657 25.33 16.55 -80.82
N LEU A 658 25.04 15.25 -80.66
CA LEU A 658 25.92 14.05 -80.74
C LEU A 658 26.45 13.59 -79.37
#